data_AF-A0A8R2LUS0-F1
#
_entry.id   AF-A0A8R2LUS0-F1
#
_cell.length_a   1.000
_cell.length_b   1.000
_cell.length_c   1.000
_cell.angle_alpha   90.00
_cell.angle_beta   90.00
_cell.angle_gamma   90.00
#
_symmetry.space_group_name_H-M   'P 1'
#
loop_
_entity.id
_entity.type
_entity.pdbx_description
1 polymer ?
#
loop_
_entity_poly.entity_id
_entity_poly.type
_entity_poly.pdbx_seq_one_letter_code
_entity_poly.pdbx_strand_id
1 'polypeptide(L)'
;MGTFTLPVFFLLLASCPTLRGTSSSDDDRRWLVSMIDLVEMDYVDHCEQRSSAAWSELTGSSKGLHLKLERDKSFGLFSQHQTTEVKNTLTAHALAPDDNILRRKVKLLLQPGDTLMESEQWIRLVTFGDTALHKIRTATNYDCGTSTNCTLRELHYNLARQQDEETLRRMKISWEKNLPNMTDYLEHILPLLRNASKQNNYNTLEDYWDELVEYEGATLKARELWGKINPLYTKLHKYVALKLKGLDAIGKPLPVHLFRSLTGEDWSNLIESLLPKHAGIYQKVHANLQLKDLGGLKAFKQAAKLITALNFGEMNPEVFSESIFNSTCPTTLVDWCQPNKMRAVTCKDVSLANYIEAHEAVMKIKYKQIINLHSNNTYILREAPRYSAIYEAIPGFTSLLSLNPHALHRAGLFPIEIFNYNQNFHRLVLQLITALRDLPKLNFYLAADEWRLNVLMGSIPYAKIPRSWSDFRSNFSLIESSDSDFLGDPYMVFNKPFIGKFLGIILKYQIYLSFADELMSDDDDLIQYVSQHNDRLVDIMMQGYSTSWPEMISDVLGKRENSLEYTGITDYYRLLDEYLDNQLEPSADNEEPYDYLEVEDFDVEPEVNEIPTIPETTELPQKVETHEDLSENVINTGDDINSKFGIETSTVGVLEIKNPVVAKDQNKDVAPKEASYNLYWWIGIGVAIAVVVILIAIIARKRQSHRKQLERQRRTTA
;
A
#
# COMPACT_ATOMS: atom_id res chain seq x y z
N MET A 1 53.54 38.71 -50.55
CA MET A 1 52.95 37.84 -51.59
C MET A 1 51.93 36.95 -50.91
N GLY A 2 50.61 37.08 -51.06
CA GLY A 2 49.73 38.17 -51.53
C GLY A 2 48.40 38.07 -50.72
N THR A 3 47.73 39.14 -50.28
CA THR A 3 46.74 39.97 -51.04
C THR A 3 45.70 39.10 -51.75
N PHE A 4 44.38 39.18 -51.50
CA PHE A 4 43.48 40.36 -51.47
C PHE A 4 42.32 40.17 -50.43
N THR A 5 42.12 41.04 -49.44
CA THR A 5 41.18 42.22 -49.35
C THR A 5 39.66 41.94 -49.32
N LEU A 6 38.98 42.53 -48.32
CA LEU A 6 37.51 42.71 -48.22
C LEU A 6 36.92 43.49 -49.42
N PRO A 7 35.58 43.51 -49.55
CA PRO A 7 34.91 44.80 -49.41
C PRO A 7 33.81 44.82 -48.33
N VAL A 8 33.66 45.99 -47.71
CA VAL A 8 32.51 46.39 -46.88
C VAL A 8 31.38 46.83 -47.80
N PHE A 9 30.12 46.51 -47.48
CA PHE A 9 28.97 47.23 -47.99
C PHE A 9 28.06 47.69 -46.86
N PHE A 10 27.74 48.98 -46.87
CA PHE A 10 26.87 49.67 -45.92
C PHE A 10 25.39 49.56 -46.34
N LEU A 11 24.50 49.70 -45.35
CA LEU A 11 23.13 50.25 -45.46
C LEU A 11 22.24 49.80 -46.64
N LEU A 12 21.23 48.97 -46.33
CA LEU A 12 19.81 49.31 -46.55
C LEU A 12 18.90 48.21 -45.99
N LEU A 13 18.24 48.47 -44.85
CA LEU A 13 16.88 48.03 -44.48
C LEU A 13 16.54 48.46 -43.03
N ALA A 14 16.63 49.77 -42.79
CA ALA A 14 16.12 50.37 -41.56
C ALA A 14 14.62 50.70 -41.72
N SER A 15 13.74 49.72 -41.53
CA SER A 15 12.31 49.92 -41.19
C SER A 15 11.54 48.60 -41.03
N CYS A 16 12.01 47.70 -40.16
CA CYS A 16 11.07 46.77 -39.51
C CYS A 16 10.58 47.49 -38.25
N PRO A 17 9.26 47.77 -38.10
CA PRO A 17 8.78 48.38 -36.87
C PRO A 17 9.10 47.42 -35.72
N THR A 18 9.45 47.98 -34.56
CA THR A 18 9.56 47.20 -33.33
C THR A 18 8.19 46.58 -33.03
N LEU A 19 8.00 45.33 -33.44
CA LEU A 19 7.06 44.42 -32.82
C LEU A 19 7.54 44.17 -31.40
N ARG A 20 7.25 45.15 -30.53
CA ARG A 20 6.77 44.84 -29.19
C ARG A 20 5.52 44.02 -29.39
N GLY A 21 5.71 42.71 -29.57
CA GLY A 21 4.63 41.77 -29.41
C GLY A 21 4.11 41.98 -28.00
N THR A 22 2.90 42.51 -27.89
CA THR A 22 2.05 42.21 -26.75
C THR A 22 2.00 40.69 -26.70
N SER A 23 2.61 40.05 -25.69
CA SER A 23 2.40 38.61 -25.53
C SER A 23 0.90 38.42 -25.36
N SER A 24 0.30 37.62 -26.24
CA SER A 24 -1.11 37.35 -26.10
C SER A 24 -1.28 36.44 -24.89
N SER A 25 -2.39 36.59 -24.16
CA SER A 25 -2.70 35.69 -23.03
C SER A 25 -2.69 34.22 -23.46
N ASP A 26 -2.95 33.95 -24.75
CA ASP A 26 -2.92 32.63 -25.37
C ASP A 26 -1.50 32.09 -25.55
N ASP A 27 -0.50 32.93 -25.85
CA ASP A 27 0.89 32.50 -25.99
C ASP A 27 1.50 32.16 -24.62
N ASP A 28 1.28 33.03 -23.62
CA ASP A 28 1.66 32.79 -22.21
C ASP A 28 1.04 31.47 -21.70
N ARG A 29 -0.26 31.22 -21.96
CA ARG A 29 -0.96 29.99 -21.59
C ARG A 29 -0.38 28.76 -22.28
N ARG A 30 -0.17 28.79 -23.60
CA ARG A 30 0.40 27.66 -24.37
C ARG A 30 1.79 27.27 -23.87
N TRP A 31 2.60 28.27 -23.52
CA TRP A 31 3.93 28.02 -22.97
C TRP A 31 3.85 27.37 -21.58
N LEU A 32 2.98 27.86 -20.68
CA LEU A 32 2.76 27.24 -19.36
C LEU A 32 2.28 25.78 -19.47
N VAL A 33 1.31 25.48 -20.36
CA VAL A 33 0.85 24.09 -20.59
C VAL A 33 2.00 23.21 -21.07
N SER A 34 2.76 23.66 -22.07
CA SER A 34 3.90 22.90 -22.62
C SER A 34 4.99 22.65 -21.58
N MET A 35 5.21 23.61 -20.68
CA MET A 35 6.16 23.48 -19.58
C MET A 35 5.69 22.44 -18.55
N ILE A 36 4.41 22.49 -18.17
CA ILE A 36 3.83 21.52 -17.23
C ILE A 36 3.86 20.10 -17.81
N ASP A 37 3.53 19.93 -19.09
CA ASP A 37 3.61 18.62 -19.74
C ASP A 37 5.05 18.05 -19.71
N LEU A 38 6.08 18.90 -19.87
CA LEU A 38 7.49 18.51 -19.75
C LEU A 38 7.85 18.14 -18.31
N VAL A 39 7.44 18.95 -17.33
CA VAL A 39 7.62 18.69 -15.89
C VAL A 39 6.99 17.33 -15.52
N GLU A 40 5.80 17.02 -16.04
CA GLU A 40 5.14 15.74 -15.81
C GLU A 40 5.89 14.54 -16.41
N MET A 41 6.52 14.68 -17.57
CA MET A 41 7.39 13.64 -18.13
C MET A 41 8.61 13.40 -17.23
N ASP A 42 9.28 14.47 -16.77
CA ASP A 42 10.41 14.36 -15.85
C ASP A 42 10.02 13.67 -14.53
N TYR A 43 8.81 13.94 -14.00
CA TYR A 43 8.28 13.29 -12.80
C TYR A 43 7.97 11.80 -13.01
N VAL A 44 7.46 11.40 -14.18
CA VAL A 44 7.29 9.98 -14.56
C VAL A 44 8.63 9.26 -14.59
N ASP A 45 9.65 9.84 -15.22
CA ASP A 45 10.98 9.25 -15.32
C ASP A 45 11.64 9.09 -13.93
N HIS A 46 11.50 10.10 -13.05
CA HIS A 46 11.99 10.00 -11.67
C HIS A 46 11.22 8.97 -10.85
N CYS A 47 9.90 8.84 -11.04
CA CYS A 47 9.11 7.79 -10.39
C CYS A 47 9.54 6.40 -10.86
N GLU A 48 9.70 6.15 -12.15
CA GLU A 48 10.17 4.85 -12.67
C GLU A 48 11.52 4.46 -12.05
N GLN A 49 12.47 5.40 -11.97
CA GLN A 49 13.78 5.13 -11.36
C GLN A 49 13.68 4.82 -9.86
N ARG A 50 12.92 5.60 -9.10
CA ARG A 50 12.72 5.40 -7.65
C ARG A 50 12.01 4.09 -7.36
N SER A 51 10.95 3.77 -8.10
CA SER A 51 10.16 2.55 -7.94
C SER A 51 10.94 1.30 -8.36
N SER A 52 11.79 1.40 -9.39
CA SER A 52 12.73 0.33 -9.75
C SER A 52 13.79 0.08 -8.66
N ALA A 53 14.27 1.14 -8.01
CA ALA A 53 15.22 1.05 -6.89
C ALA A 53 14.56 0.48 -5.62
N ALA A 54 13.35 0.94 -5.28
CA ALA A 54 12.55 0.41 -4.18
C ALA A 54 12.20 -1.07 -4.39
N TRP A 55 11.82 -1.46 -5.61
CA TRP A 55 11.63 -2.87 -5.97
C TRP A 55 12.92 -3.68 -5.79
N SER A 56 14.06 -3.16 -6.23
CA SER A 56 15.37 -3.83 -6.05
C SER A 56 15.72 -4.03 -4.57
N GLU A 57 15.38 -3.08 -3.70
CA GLU A 57 15.53 -3.20 -2.25
C GLU A 57 14.58 -4.24 -1.64
N LEU A 58 13.27 -4.16 -1.96
CA LEU A 58 12.24 -5.09 -1.50
C LEU A 58 12.46 -6.54 -1.94
N THR A 59 13.12 -6.75 -3.08
CA THR A 59 13.49 -8.06 -3.64
C THR A 59 14.83 -8.60 -3.12
N GLY A 60 15.51 -7.87 -2.23
CA GLY A 60 16.75 -8.33 -1.60
C GLY A 60 18.01 -8.20 -2.47
N SER A 61 18.01 -7.31 -3.47
CA SER A 61 19.23 -7.00 -4.24
C SER A 61 20.33 -6.43 -3.32
N SER A 62 21.55 -6.93 -3.46
CA SER A 62 22.70 -6.48 -2.65
C SER A 62 23.06 -4.99 -2.81
N LYS A 63 22.62 -4.36 -3.91
CA LYS A 63 22.73 -2.91 -4.14
C LYS A 63 21.40 -2.16 -3.96
N GLY A 64 20.33 -2.85 -3.58
CA GLY A 64 18.97 -2.31 -3.51
C GLY A 64 18.85 -1.08 -2.61
N LEU A 65 19.28 -1.18 -1.34
CA LEU A 65 19.26 -0.05 -0.41
C LEU A 65 20.09 1.15 -0.92
N HIS A 66 21.29 0.90 -1.48
CA HIS A 66 22.12 1.97 -2.02
C HIS A 66 21.41 2.72 -3.15
N LEU A 67 20.87 1.98 -4.13
CA LEU A 67 20.13 2.56 -5.25
C LEU A 67 18.88 3.31 -4.77
N LYS A 68 18.17 2.75 -3.79
CA LYS A 68 16.98 3.39 -3.19
C LYS A 68 17.34 4.73 -2.56
N LEU A 69 18.32 4.73 -1.65
CA LEU A 69 18.85 5.93 -1.01
C LEU A 69 19.33 6.98 -2.03
N GLU A 70 20.03 6.57 -3.08
CA GLU A 70 20.50 7.46 -4.14
C GLU A 70 19.34 8.17 -4.87
N ARG A 71 18.29 7.43 -5.24
CA ARG A 71 17.14 7.96 -5.99
C ARG A 71 16.17 8.74 -5.12
N ASP A 72 15.96 8.33 -3.87
CA ASP A 72 15.12 9.07 -2.94
C ASP A 72 15.80 10.37 -2.45
N LYS A 73 17.14 10.41 -2.33
CA LYS A 73 17.88 11.66 -2.03
C LYS A 73 17.83 12.66 -3.18
N SER A 74 18.08 12.20 -4.41
CA SER A 74 18.05 13.08 -5.60
C SER A 74 16.65 13.64 -5.88
N PHE A 75 15.59 12.94 -5.48
CA PHE A 75 14.20 13.40 -5.64
C PHE A 75 13.89 14.75 -4.98
N GLY A 76 14.52 15.07 -3.83
CA GLY A 76 14.30 16.36 -3.16
C GLY A 76 14.81 17.53 -3.99
N LEU A 77 16.06 17.44 -4.47
CA LEU A 77 16.67 18.42 -5.38
C LEU A 77 15.87 18.57 -6.67
N PHE A 78 15.45 17.44 -7.25
CA PHE A 78 14.60 17.41 -8.43
C PHE A 78 13.27 18.16 -8.21
N SER A 79 12.53 17.82 -7.15
CA SER A 79 11.23 18.43 -6.85
C SER A 79 11.35 19.93 -6.58
N GLN A 80 12.41 20.38 -5.89
CA GLN A 80 12.72 21.80 -5.67
C GLN A 80 13.01 22.56 -6.97
N HIS A 81 13.78 21.94 -7.87
CA HIS A 81 14.08 22.49 -9.18
C HIS A 81 12.79 22.68 -10.00
N GLN A 82 11.97 21.64 -10.11
CA GLN A 82 10.69 21.71 -10.84
C GLN A 82 9.73 22.74 -10.22
N THR A 83 9.64 22.82 -8.89
CA THR A 83 8.87 23.86 -8.20
C THR A 83 9.33 25.27 -8.58
N THR A 84 10.64 25.48 -8.62
CA THR A 84 11.26 26.77 -8.94
C THR A 84 11.02 27.16 -10.39
N GLU A 85 11.17 26.21 -11.32
CA GLU A 85 10.90 26.41 -12.75
C GLU A 85 9.43 26.75 -12.99
N VAL A 86 8.48 25.97 -12.45
CA VAL A 86 7.04 26.26 -12.53
C VAL A 86 6.70 27.64 -11.96
N LYS A 87 7.33 28.04 -10.85
CA LYS A 87 7.15 29.36 -10.24
C LYS A 87 7.71 30.50 -11.10
N ASN A 88 8.84 30.30 -11.77
CA ASN A 88 9.44 31.26 -12.69
C ASN A 88 8.63 31.40 -14.00
N THR A 89 8.01 30.30 -14.45
CA THR A 89 7.15 30.22 -15.63
C THR A 89 5.80 30.93 -15.43
N LEU A 90 5.32 31.07 -14.20
CA LEU A 90 3.99 31.58 -13.90
C LEU A 90 3.85 33.10 -14.12
N THR A 91 3.20 33.52 -15.20
CA THR A 91 2.81 34.93 -15.43
C THR A 91 1.38 35.22 -14.95
N ALA A 92 1.08 36.50 -14.73
CA ALA A 92 -0.25 36.95 -14.31
C ALA A 92 -1.40 36.66 -15.31
N HIS A 93 -1.06 36.29 -16.55
CA HIS A 93 -2.03 36.00 -17.63
C HIS A 93 -2.04 34.52 -18.05
N ALA A 94 -1.13 33.69 -17.52
CA ALA A 94 -0.98 32.30 -17.96
C ALA A 94 -2.06 31.35 -17.41
N LEU A 95 -2.69 31.68 -16.27
CA LEU A 95 -3.79 30.92 -15.69
C LEU A 95 -5.15 31.57 -16.00
N ALA A 96 -5.87 30.99 -16.95
CA ALA A 96 -7.20 31.44 -17.32
C ALA A 96 -8.24 31.13 -16.21
N PRO A 97 -9.25 32.00 -15.95
CA PRO A 97 -10.22 31.81 -14.86
C PRO A 97 -11.13 30.58 -14.98
N ASP A 98 -11.19 29.97 -16.16
CA ASP A 98 -12.00 28.80 -16.54
C ASP A 98 -11.22 27.47 -16.49
N ASP A 99 -9.89 27.50 -16.53
CA ASP A 99 -9.05 26.28 -16.56
C ASP A 99 -8.78 25.71 -15.16
N ASN A 100 -9.79 25.04 -14.59
CA ASN A 100 -9.69 24.35 -13.30
C ASN A 100 -8.54 23.34 -13.26
N ILE A 101 -8.36 22.56 -14.32
CA ILE A 101 -7.39 21.45 -14.38
C ILE A 101 -5.96 21.98 -14.38
N LEU A 102 -5.67 23.01 -15.20
CA LEU A 102 -4.34 23.62 -15.23
C LEU A 102 -3.99 24.28 -13.90
N ARG A 103 -4.94 25.01 -13.29
CA ARG A 103 -4.77 25.60 -11.95
C ARG A 103 -4.50 24.54 -10.90
N ARG A 104 -5.21 23.41 -10.93
CA ARG A 104 -5.02 22.28 -10.02
C ARG A 104 -3.61 21.68 -10.14
N LYS A 105 -3.15 21.41 -11.37
CA LYS A 105 -1.78 20.94 -11.63
C LYS A 105 -0.73 21.91 -11.09
N VAL A 106 -0.89 23.21 -11.36
CA VAL A 106 0.04 24.25 -10.87
C VAL A 106 0.04 24.33 -9.34
N LYS A 107 -1.12 24.28 -8.66
CA LYS A 107 -1.19 24.23 -7.18
C LYS A 107 -0.33 23.09 -6.65
N LEU A 108 -0.56 21.87 -7.16
CA LEU A 108 0.12 20.65 -6.71
C LEU A 108 1.63 20.65 -6.99
N LEU A 109 2.09 21.26 -8.08
CA LEU A 109 3.53 21.45 -8.38
C LEU A 109 4.19 22.50 -7.50
N LEU A 110 3.45 23.55 -7.09
CA LEU A 110 3.97 24.61 -6.23
C LEU A 110 3.99 24.22 -4.74
N GLN A 111 3.26 23.18 -4.35
CA GLN A 111 3.17 22.68 -2.98
C GLN A 111 3.51 21.17 -2.90
N PRO A 112 4.74 20.74 -3.25
CA PRO A 112 5.11 19.33 -3.20
C PRO A 112 5.45 18.83 -1.79
N GLY A 113 5.10 19.58 -0.72
CA GLY A 113 5.22 19.17 0.68
C GLY A 113 6.67 19.07 1.15
N ASP A 114 7.00 17.96 1.83
CA ASP A 114 8.27 17.76 2.54
C ASP A 114 9.52 17.91 1.66
N THR A 115 9.39 17.75 0.35
CA THR A 115 10.52 17.98 -0.58
C THR A 115 10.96 19.44 -0.66
N LEU A 116 10.19 20.41 -0.16
CA LEU A 116 10.62 21.83 -0.09
C LEU A 116 11.59 22.12 1.07
N MET A 117 11.83 21.18 1.98
CA MET A 117 12.88 21.32 3.00
C MET A 117 14.27 21.42 2.37
N GLU A 118 15.20 22.12 3.03
CA GLU A 118 16.60 22.19 2.59
C GLU A 118 17.18 20.81 2.28
N SER A 119 18.02 20.71 1.24
CA SER A 119 18.41 19.42 0.67
C SER A 119 19.11 18.50 1.69
N GLU A 120 19.87 19.05 2.63
CA GLU A 120 20.47 18.28 3.74
C GLU A 120 19.40 17.66 4.66
N GLN A 121 18.34 18.41 4.97
CA GLN A 121 17.22 17.98 5.81
C GLN A 121 16.42 16.87 5.11
N TRP A 122 16.15 17.02 3.81
CA TRP A 122 15.53 15.97 2.99
C TRP A 122 16.39 14.70 2.95
N ILE A 123 17.70 14.84 2.68
CA ILE A 123 18.66 13.73 2.69
C ILE A 123 18.67 13.02 4.05
N ARG A 124 18.57 13.77 5.16
CA ARG A 124 18.51 13.19 6.51
C ARG A 124 17.23 12.37 6.73
N LEU A 125 16.07 12.94 6.44
CA LEU A 125 14.76 12.26 6.57
C LEU A 125 14.74 10.94 5.76
N VAL A 126 15.12 11.01 4.49
CA VAL A 126 15.18 9.84 3.60
C VAL A 126 16.17 8.80 4.10
N THR A 127 17.38 9.21 4.49
CA THR A 127 18.40 8.27 4.98
C THR A 127 17.93 7.54 6.23
N PHE A 128 17.30 8.24 7.16
CA PHE A 128 16.76 7.65 8.38
C PHE A 128 15.66 6.63 8.07
N GLY A 129 14.61 7.04 7.36
CA GLY A 129 13.45 6.18 7.09
C GLY A 129 13.79 4.94 6.27
N ASP A 130 14.56 5.08 5.18
CA ASP A 130 14.96 3.95 4.34
C ASP A 130 15.86 2.96 5.09
N THR A 131 16.83 3.47 5.85
CA THR A 131 17.76 2.62 6.61
C THR A 131 17.05 1.90 7.76
N ALA A 132 16.11 2.58 8.44
CA ALA A 132 15.29 1.99 9.49
C ALA A 132 14.43 0.84 8.96
N LEU A 133 13.65 1.07 7.91
CA LEU A 133 12.76 0.05 7.35
C LEU A 133 13.53 -1.11 6.72
N HIS A 134 14.66 -0.84 6.05
CA HIS A 134 15.53 -1.90 5.54
C HIS A 134 16.07 -2.78 6.69
N LYS A 135 16.64 -2.17 7.74
CA LYS A 135 17.16 -2.88 8.92
C LYS A 135 16.09 -3.79 9.55
N ILE A 136 14.86 -3.27 9.74
CA ILE A 136 13.74 -4.04 10.29
C ILE A 136 13.38 -5.20 9.35
N ARG A 137 13.26 -4.95 8.03
CA ARG A 137 12.86 -5.98 7.06
C ARG A 137 13.89 -7.10 6.89
N THR A 138 15.19 -6.78 6.88
CA THR A 138 16.26 -7.74 6.55
C THR A 138 16.86 -8.45 7.77
N ALA A 139 16.48 -8.08 8.99
CA ALA A 139 16.96 -8.72 10.20
C ALA A 139 16.49 -10.20 10.30
N THR A 140 17.40 -11.05 10.79
CA THR A 140 17.25 -12.51 10.92
C THR A 140 17.53 -13.02 12.34
N ASN A 141 17.64 -12.10 13.30
CA ASN A 141 17.98 -12.31 14.71
C ASN A 141 16.78 -12.05 15.63
N TYR A 142 15.56 -12.21 15.12
CA TYR A 142 14.34 -12.12 15.92
C TYR A 142 14.13 -13.39 16.74
N ASP A 143 13.53 -13.24 17.92
CA ASP A 143 13.05 -14.33 18.76
C ASP A 143 11.63 -14.70 18.30
N CYS A 144 11.48 -15.91 17.76
CA CYS A 144 10.22 -16.51 17.36
C CYS A 144 9.58 -17.36 18.48
N GLY A 145 10.12 -17.32 19.69
CA GLY A 145 9.70 -18.11 20.84
C GLY A 145 10.33 -19.49 20.89
N THR A 146 10.25 -20.25 19.79
CA THR A 146 10.87 -21.58 19.63
C THR A 146 12.32 -21.51 19.11
N SER A 147 12.64 -20.52 18.28
CA SER A 147 13.98 -20.21 17.81
C SER A 147 14.31 -18.75 18.07
N THR A 148 15.58 -18.44 18.36
CA THR A 148 16.06 -17.08 18.67
C THR A 148 16.71 -16.36 17.50
N ASN A 149 16.71 -16.98 16.32
CA ASN A 149 17.16 -16.42 15.05
C ASN A 149 16.14 -16.76 13.97
N CYS A 150 15.21 -15.84 13.71
CA CYS A 150 14.24 -15.93 12.63
C CYS A 150 14.07 -14.60 11.89
N THR A 151 13.46 -14.65 10.70
CA THR A 151 13.11 -13.50 9.86
C THR A 151 11.90 -12.73 10.41
N LEU A 152 11.70 -11.49 9.95
CA LEU A 152 10.51 -10.68 10.32
C LEU A 152 9.19 -11.38 9.97
N ARG A 153 9.15 -12.12 8.85
CA ARG A 153 7.98 -12.92 8.46
C ARG A 153 7.68 -14.03 9.46
N GLU A 154 8.70 -14.80 9.84
CA GLU A 154 8.56 -15.87 10.83
C GLU A 154 8.18 -15.30 12.19
N LEU A 155 8.71 -14.13 12.57
CA LEU A 155 8.30 -13.42 13.78
C LEU A 155 6.80 -13.12 13.75
N HIS A 156 6.28 -12.50 12.68
CA HIS A 156 4.85 -12.21 12.54
C HIS A 156 3.99 -13.49 12.57
N TYR A 157 4.42 -14.54 11.86
CA TYR A 157 3.73 -15.82 11.81
C TYR A 157 3.60 -16.48 13.20
N ASN A 158 4.68 -16.48 13.98
CA ASN A 158 4.68 -17.05 15.34
C ASN A 158 3.95 -16.13 16.34
N LEU A 159 4.12 -14.80 16.24
CA LEU A 159 3.50 -13.82 17.13
C LEU A 159 1.97 -13.93 17.10
N ALA A 160 1.40 -14.07 15.90
CA ALA A 160 -0.04 -14.22 15.69
C ALA A 160 -0.66 -15.44 16.40
N ARG A 161 0.14 -16.47 16.72
CA ARG A 161 -0.31 -17.75 17.28
C ARG A 161 0.14 -17.98 18.73
N GLN A 162 1.05 -17.16 19.24
CA GLN A 162 1.62 -17.35 20.56
C GLN A 162 0.60 -16.99 21.66
N GLN A 163 0.57 -17.84 22.69
CA GLN A 163 -0.33 -17.73 23.86
C GLN A 163 0.44 -17.33 25.13
N ASP A 164 1.71 -17.72 25.24
CA ASP A 164 2.54 -17.41 26.40
C ASP A 164 2.99 -15.93 26.39
N GLU A 165 2.58 -15.20 27.42
CA GLU A 165 2.88 -13.77 27.63
C GLU A 165 4.38 -13.50 27.80
N GLU A 166 5.09 -14.35 28.53
CA GLU A 166 6.53 -14.22 28.73
C GLU A 166 7.23 -14.29 27.37
N THR A 167 6.85 -15.24 26.53
CA THR A 167 7.34 -15.36 25.15
C THR A 167 6.89 -14.20 24.25
N LEU A 168 5.62 -13.80 24.24
CA LEU A 168 5.14 -12.62 23.46
C LEU A 168 5.99 -11.36 23.75
N ARG A 169 6.30 -11.12 25.01
CA ARG A 169 7.17 -10.01 25.43
C ARG A 169 8.62 -10.21 25.00
N ARG A 170 9.19 -11.42 25.05
CA ARG A 170 10.54 -11.70 24.48
C ARG A 170 10.58 -11.43 22.98
N MET A 171 9.55 -11.86 22.25
CA MET A 171 9.40 -11.65 20.81
C MET A 171 9.38 -10.15 20.48
N LYS A 172 8.55 -9.34 21.17
CA LYS A 172 8.55 -7.88 21.02
C LYS A 172 9.91 -7.24 21.34
N ILE A 173 10.54 -7.60 22.46
CA ILE A 173 11.86 -7.06 22.85
C ILE A 173 12.94 -7.43 21.81
N SER A 174 12.85 -8.61 21.19
CA SER A 174 13.76 -8.99 20.09
C SER A 174 13.59 -8.08 18.87
N TRP A 175 12.34 -7.66 18.60
CA TRP A 175 12.04 -6.76 17.50
C TRP A 175 12.51 -5.33 17.76
N GLU A 176 12.32 -4.84 18.98
CA GLU A 176 12.73 -3.49 19.38
C GLU A 176 14.24 -3.24 19.24
N LYS A 177 15.08 -4.27 19.40
CA LYS A 177 16.54 -4.19 19.14
C LYS A 177 16.87 -3.82 17.69
N ASN A 178 15.97 -4.12 16.74
CA ASN A 178 16.17 -3.82 15.32
C ASN A 178 15.60 -2.47 14.89
N LEU A 179 14.88 -1.74 15.75
CA LEU A 179 14.41 -0.38 15.48
C LEU A 179 15.57 0.64 15.29
N PRO A 180 15.33 1.81 14.69
CA PRO A 180 16.30 2.90 14.61
C PRO A 180 16.49 3.59 15.97
N ASN A 181 17.47 4.49 16.06
CA ASN A 181 17.76 5.22 17.30
C ASN A 181 16.66 6.27 17.59
N MET A 182 15.97 6.12 18.71
CA MET A 182 14.89 7.02 19.14
C MET A 182 15.36 8.44 19.45
N THR A 183 16.58 8.63 19.95
CA THR A 183 17.13 9.98 20.22
C THR A 183 17.38 10.72 18.91
N ASP A 184 17.98 10.08 17.90
CA ASP A 184 18.16 10.67 16.56
C ASP A 184 16.80 11.02 15.92
N TYR A 185 15.77 10.18 16.09
CA TYR A 185 14.42 10.54 15.66
C TYR A 185 13.90 11.82 16.32
N LEU A 186 13.91 11.86 17.66
CA LEU A 186 13.32 12.94 18.45
C LEU A 186 14.07 14.27 18.30
N GLU A 187 15.40 14.23 18.23
CA GLU A 187 16.24 15.44 18.17
C GLU A 187 16.43 15.96 16.74
N HIS A 188 16.26 15.10 15.72
CA HIS A 188 16.73 15.44 14.38
C HIS A 188 15.85 15.02 13.20
N ILE A 189 14.86 14.13 13.39
CA ILE A 189 13.93 13.73 12.33
C ILE A 189 12.57 14.40 12.56
N LEU A 190 11.95 14.17 13.71
CA LEU A 190 10.65 14.77 14.07
C LEU A 190 10.66 16.31 13.96
N PRO A 191 11.70 17.05 14.41
CA PRO A 191 11.74 18.52 14.29
C PRO A 191 11.77 19.05 12.85
N LEU A 192 12.16 18.24 11.86
CA LEU A 192 12.17 18.64 10.45
C LEU A 192 10.79 19.04 9.95
N LEU A 193 9.71 18.49 10.53
CA LEU A 193 8.34 18.86 10.17
C LEU A 193 8.04 20.35 10.39
N ARG A 194 8.65 20.99 11.39
CA ARG A 194 8.58 22.46 11.59
C ARG A 194 9.22 23.24 10.45
N ASN A 195 10.23 22.66 9.80
CA ASN A 195 10.89 23.28 8.65
C ASN A 195 10.07 23.01 7.37
N ALA A 196 9.53 21.81 7.20
CA ALA A 196 8.61 21.48 6.09
C ALA A 196 7.40 22.42 6.05
N SER A 197 6.69 22.57 7.18
CA SER A 197 5.54 23.49 7.33
C SER A 197 5.92 24.94 6.94
N LYS A 198 7.04 25.47 7.47
CA LYS A 198 7.52 26.81 7.13
C LYS A 198 7.88 27.00 5.66
N GLN A 199 8.58 26.05 5.05
CA GLN A 199 8.96 26.13 3.62
C GLN A 199 7.74 26.02 2.69
N ASN A 200 6.67 25.36 3.14
CA ASN A 200 5.37 25.33 2.47
C ASN A 200 4.48 26.55 2.81
N ASN A 201 4.98 27.52 3.58
CA ASN A 201 4.30 28.76 4.01
C ASN A 201 3.12 28.58 5.00
N TYR A 202 3.14 27.51 5.80
CA TYR A 202 2.18 27.30 6.88
C TYR A 202 2.68 27.82 8.23
N ASN A 203 1.76 28.35 9.03
CA ASN A 203 2.06 28.91 10.36
C ASN A 203 2.04 27.84 11.45
N THR A 204 1.14 26.85 11.33
CA THR A 204 1.05 25.70 12.23
C THR A 204 1.40 24.39 11.52
N LEU A 205 1.57 23.33 12.31
CA LEU A 205 1.77 21.98 11.80
C LEU A 205 0.44 21.32 11.41
N GLU A 206 -0.64 21.72 12.09
CA GLU A 206 -2.00 21.24 11.83
C GLU A 206 -2.45 21.74 10.45
N ASP A 207 -2.33 23.04 10.16
CA ASP A 207 -2.66 23.60 8.82
C ASP A 207 -1.85 22.92 7.70
N TYR A 208 -0.58 22.59 7.97
CA TYR A 208 0.27 21.90 7.00
C TYR A 208 -0.19 20.47 6.73
N TRP A 209 -0.53 19.71 7.78
CA TRP A 209 -1.07 18.36 7.65
C TRP A 209 -2.47 18.32 7.05
N ASP A 210 -3.33 19.28 7.41
CA ASP A 210 -4.66 19.47 6.85
C ASP A 210 -4.60 19.78 5.33
N GLU A 211 -3.65 20.62 4.87
CA GLU A 211 -3.39 20.81 3.43
C GLU A 211 -2.80 19.55 2.76
N LEU A 212 -1.84 18.85 3.38
CA LEU A 212 -1.27 17.61 2.81
C LEU A 212 -2.33 16.53 2.57
N VAL A 213 -3.41 16.57 3.37
CA VAL A 213 -4.58 15.67 3.27
C VAL A 213 -5.69 16.30 2.43
N GLU A 214 -5.57 17.57 2.03
CA GLU A 214 -6.53 18.35 1.25
C GLU A 214 -7.91 18.50 1.91
N TYR A 215 -7.93 18.68 3.23
CA TYR A 215 -9.16 18.94 3.97
C TYR A 215 -8.91 19.92 5.12
N GLU A 216 -9.44 21.14 4.97
CA GLU A 216 -9.35 22.21 5.96
C GLU A 216 -10.00 21.77 7.29
N GLY A 217 -9.24 21.82 8.38
CA GLY A 217 -9.71 21.37 9.69
C GLY A 217 -9.73 19.84 9.86
N ALA A 218 -9.07 19.06 9.00
CA ALA A 218 -9.00 17.60 9.09
C ALA A 218 -8.62 17.11 10.50
N THR A 219 -7.60 17.71 11.11
CA THR A 219 -7.13 17.37 12.47
C THR A 219 -8.23 17.63 13.51
N LEU A 220 -8.92 18.77 13.43
CA LEU A 220 -10.07 19.08 14.30
C LEU A 220 -11.23 18.10 14.08
N LYS A 221 -11.54 17.76 12.83
CA LYS A 221 -12.64 16.86 12.50
C LYS A 221 -12.37 15.43 12.99
N ALA A 222 -11.13 14.94 12.95
CA ALA A 222 -10.80 13.64 13.52
C ALA A 222 -10.92 13.62 15.05
N ARG A 223 -10.54 14.70 15.75
CA ARG A 223 -10.77 14.84 17.20
C ARG A 223 -12.26 14.74 17.54
N GLU A 224 -13.11 15.42 16.77
CA GLU A 224 -14.58 15.38 16.90
C GLU A 224 -15.13 13.96 16.67
N LEU A 225 -14.78 13.33 15.54
CA LEU A 225 -15.22 11.98 15.17
C LEU A 225 -14.72 10.94 16.19
N TRP A 226 -13.47 11.03 16.64
CA TRP A 226 -12.93 10.16 17.67
C TRP A 226 -13.70 10.29 18.99
N GLY A 227 -14.08 11.51 19.40
CA GLY A 227 -14.93 11.72 20.58
C GLY A 227 -16.26 10.95 20.54
N LYS A 228 -16.77 10.63 19.35
CA LYS A 228 -18.00 9.84 19.14
C LYS A 228 -17.75 8.33 19.06
N ILE A 229 -16.57 7.91 18.59
CA ILE A 229 -16.20 6.50 18.36
C ILE A 229 -15.48 5.88 19.57
N ASN A 230 -14.79 6.69 20.36
CA ASN A 230 -14.03 6.27 21.54
C ASN A 230 -14.84 5.44 22.57
N PRO A 231 -16.17 5.66 22.80
CA PRO A 231 -16.96 4.78 23.65
C PRO A 231 -16.95 3.31 23.18
N LEU A 232 -17.17 3.05 21.88
CA LEU A 232 -17.14 1.70 21.30
C LEU A 232 -15.73 1.08 21.39
N TYR A 233 -14.68 1.86 21.08
CA TYR A 233 -13.30 1.42 21.29
C TYR A 233 -13.01 1.05 22.75
N THR A 234 -13.50 1.85 23.69
CA THR A 234 -13.33 1.61 25.13
C THR A 234 -14.07 0.34 25.57
N LYS A 235 -15.27 0.08 25.07
CA LYS A 235 -16.00 -1.19 25.31
C LYS A 235 -15.21 -2.38 24.77
N LEU A 236 -14.74 -2.32 23.51
CA LEU A 236 -13.92 -3.38 22.93
C LEU A 236 -12.64 -3.64 23.73
N HIS A 237 -11.94 -2.57 24.15
CA HIS A 237 -10.75 -2.68 25.00
C HIS A 237 -11.07 -3.35 26.35
N LYS A 238 -12.14 -2.93 27.04
CA LYS A 238 -12.60 -3.55 28.30
C LYS A 238 -12.92 -5.04 28.11
N TYR A 239 -13.56 -5.42 27.00
CA TYR A 239 -13.86 -6.82 26.67
C TYR A 239 -12.59 -7.65 26.43
N VAL A 240 -11.60 -7.10 25.71
CA VAL A 240 -10.27 -7.72 25.54
C VAL A 240 -9.58 -7.91 26.89
N ALA A 241 -9.59 -6.90 27.76
CA ALA A 241 -9.02 -6.98 29.11
C ALA A 241 -9.70 -8.08 29.95
N LEU A 242 -11.03 -8.14 29.93
CA LEU A 242 -11.82 -9.18 30.59
C LEU A 242 -11.44 -10.59 30.10
N LYS A 243 -11.36 -10.81 28.79
CA LYS A 243 -11.06 -12.15 28.22
C LYS A 243 -9.61 -12.57 28.41
N LEU A 244 -8.64 -11.64 28.36
CA LEU A 244 -7.20 -11.97 28.48
C LEU A 244 -6.68 -12.00 29.92
N LYS A 245 -7.24 -11.18 30.83
CA LYS A 245 -6.70 -10.93 32.17
C LYS A 245 -7.75 -10.95 33.30
N GLY A 246 -9.04 -11.03 32.98
CA GLY A 246 -10.13 -11.06 33.96
C GLY A 246 -10.59 -9.69 34.44
N LEU A 247 -11.53 -9.70 35.39
CA LEU A 247 -12.24 -8.52 35.90
C LEU A 247 -11.30 -7.40 36.39
N ASP A 248 -10.21 -7.76 37.07
CA ASP A 248 -9.25 -6.81 37.64
C ASP A 248 -8.51 -5.97 36.59
N ALA A 249 -8.51 -6.37 35.31
CA ALA A 249 -7.87 -5.63 34.23
C ALA A 249 -8.82 -4.67 33.50
N ILE A 250 -10.13 -4.72 33.75
CA ILE A 250 -11.12 -3.88 33.05
C ILE A 250 -10.81 -2.40 33.27
N GLY A 251 -10.68 -1.65 32.17
CA GLY A 251 -10.41 -0.21 32.18
C GLY A 251 -8.97 0.18 32.55
N LYS A 252 -8.07 -0.78 32.81
CA LYS A 252 -6.64 -0.53 32.99
C LYS A 252 -5.91 -0.68 31.64
N PRO A 253 -4.78 0.02 31.43
CA PRO A 253 -3.93 -0.22 30.28
C PRO A 253 -3.45 -1.66 30.18
N LEU A 254 -3.32 -2.19 28.96
CA LEU A 254 -2.79 -3.53 28.68
C LEU A 254 -1.42 -3.48 27.98
N PRO A 255 -0.44 -4.32 28.36
CA PRO A 255 0.80 -4.49 27.61
C PRO A 255 0.58 -4.80 26.13
N VAL A 256 1.19 -4.00 25.25
CA VAL A 256 0.95 -4.05 23.80
C VAL A 256 1.21 -5.42 23.16
N HIS A 257 2.14 -6.21 23.72
CA HIS A 257 2.46 -7.56 23.23
C HIS A 257 1.32 -8.56 23.44
N LEU A 258 0.42 -8.33 24.40
CA LEU A 258 -0.76 -9.18 24.65
C LEU A 258 -1.71 -9.19 23.45
N PHE A 259 -1.76 -8.11 22.68
CA PHE A 259 -2.60 -8.01 21.47
C PHE A 259 -2.06 -8.82 20.27
N ARG A 260 -0.98 -9.61 20.47
CA ARG A 260 -0.25 -10.33 19.41
C ARG A 260 0.14 -9.39 18.26
N SER A 261 0.57 -8.19 18.63
CA SER A 261 0.87 -7.04 17.77
C SER A 261 2.13 -6.33 18.27
N LEU A 262 2.93 -5.76 17.36
CA LEU A 262 4.21 -5.13 17.72
C LEU A 262 4.03 -3.69 18.23
N THR A 263 3.08 -2.97 17.62
CA THR A 263 2.70 -1.56 17.89
C THR A 263 1.31 -1.42 18.52
N GLY A 264 0.48 -2.47 18.45
CA GLY A 264 -0.89 -2.46 18.97
C GLY A 264 -1.90 -1.78 18.04
N GLU A 265 -1.57 -1.57 16.77
CA GLU A 265 -2.48 -0.98 15.77
C GLU A 265 -3.48 -1.98 15.17
N ASP A 266 -3.26 -3.28 15.32
CA ASP A 266 -4.14 -4.34 14.80
C ASP A 266 -4.21 -5.47 15.83
N TRP A 267 -5.43 -5.82 16.25
CA TRP A 267 -5.72 -6.84 17.26
C TRP A 267 -6.37 -8.08 16.63
N SER A 268 -6.45 -8.18 15.29
CA SER A 268 -7.14 -9.28 14.59
C SER A 268 -6.61 -10.67 14.99
N ASN A 269 -5.33 -10.75 15.36
CA ASN A 269 -4.69 -11.98 15.86
C ASN A 269 -5.30 -12.50 17.16
N LEU A 270 -6.08 -11.70 17.90
CA LEU A 270 -6.78 -12.12 19.12
C LEU A 270 -8.10 -12.86 18.89
N ILE A 271 -8.65 -12.86 17.67
CA ILE A 271 -10.04 -13.22 17.40
C ILE A 271 -10.50 -14.50 18.12
N GLU A 272 -9.72 -15.58 18.06
CA GLU A 272 -10.05 -16.89 18.67
C GLU A 272 -10.26 -16.84 20.19
N SER A 273 -9.57 -15.91 20.88
CA SER A 273 -9.70 -15.70 22.33
C SER A 273 -10.90 -14.82 22.70
N LEU A 274 -11.59 -14.25 21.71
CA LEU A 274 -12.63 -13.23 21.86
C LEU A 274 -13.98 -13.62 21.25
N LEU A 275 -14.05 -14.72 20.50
CA LEU A 275 -15.28 -15.21 19.89
C LEU A 275 -16.40 -15.47 20.93
N PRO A 276 -17.67 -15.19 20.58
CA PRO A 276 -18.82 -15.77 21.27
C PRO A 276 -18.78 -17.31 21.23
N LYS A 277 -19.55 -17.96 22.12
CA LYS A 277 -19.80 -19.41 22.02
C LYS A 277 -20.44 -19.73 20.66
N HIS A 278 -20.21 -20.93 20.13
CA HIS A 278 -20.82 -21.40 18.87
C HIS A 278 -20.56 -20.51 17.63
N ALA A 279 -19.45 -19.78 17.57
CA ALA A 279 -19.05 -18.94 16.43
C ALA A 279 -18.64 -19.73 15.15
N GLY A 280 -19.54 -20.57 14.64
CA GLY A 280 -19.32 -21.48 13.52
C GLY A 280 -18.94 -20.79 12.20
N ILE A 281 -19.37 -19.54 11.99
CA ILE A 281 -18.93 -18.75 10.83
C ILE A 281 -17.43 -18.50 10.81
N TYR A 282 -16.82 -18.11 11.93
CA TYR A 282 -15.36 -17.93 11.99
C TYR A 282 -14.65 -19.25 11.70
N GLN A 283 -15.07 -20.33 12.37
CA GLN A 283 -14.44 -21.64 12.24
C GLN A 283 -14.50 -22.15 10.80
N LYS A 284 -15.67 -22.04 10.14
CA LYS A 284 -15.89 -22.52 8.77
C LYS A 284 -15.19 -21.64 7.73
N VAL A 285 -15.20 -20.31 7.89
CA VAL A 285 -14.43 -19.39 7.03
C VAL A 285 -12.93 -19.65 7.18
N HIS A 286 -12.41 -19.77 8.41
CA HIS A 286 -11.00 -20.05 8.67
C HIS A 286 -10.57 -21.40 8.09
N ALA A 287 -11.34 -22.47 8.32
CA ALA A 287 -11.08 -23.78 7.73
C ALA A 287 -11.10 -23.73 6.19
N ASN A 288 -12.07 -23.05 5.58
CA ASN A 288 -12.14 -22.92 4.12
C ASN A 288 -11.01 -22.07 3.52
N LEU A 289 -10.50 -21.06 4.25
CA LEU A 289 -9.30 -20.33 3.85
C LEU A 289 -8.09 -21.27 3.79
N GLN A 290 -7.89 -22.12 4.81
CA GLN A 290 -6.81 -23.11 4.86
C GLN A 290 -6.96 -24.19 3.78
N LEU A 291 -8.14 -24.81 3.65
CA LEU A 291 -8.43 -25.86 2.68
C LEU A 291 -8.23 -25.41 1.23
N LYS A 292 -8.54 -24.14 0.93
CA LYS A 292 -8.31 -23.54 -0.40
C LYS A 292 -6.90 -22.95 -0.57
N ASP A 293 -6.08 -22.93 0.50
CA ASP A 293 -4.75 -22.28 0.56
C ASP A 293 -4.83 -20.83 0.07
N LEU A 294 -5.82 -20.07 0.56
CA LEU A 294 -6.12 -18.68 0.18
C LEU A 294 -5.15 -17.69 0.83
N GLY A 295 -3.87 -17.80 0.47
CA GLY A 295 -2.80 -16.88 0.82
C GLY A 295 -2.00 -16.43 -0.41
N GLY A 296 -1.24 -15.33 -0.27
CA GLY A 296 -0.44 -14.76 -1.36
C GLY A 296 -1.22 -14.61 -2.67
N LEU A 297 -0.71 -15.23 -3.75
CA LEU A 297 -1.28 -15.14 -5.09
C LEU A 297 -2.73 -15.64 -5.17
N LYS A 298 -3.10 -16.66 -4.38
CA LYS A 298 -4.47 -17.20 -4.38
C LYS A 298 -5.45 -16.24 -3.72
N ALA A 299 -5.05 -15.57 -2.64
CA ALA A 299 -5.83 -14.50 -2.03
C ALA A 299 -6.03 -13.32 -3.01
N PHE A 300 -4.97 -12.87 -3.68
CA PHE A 300 -5.04 -11.80 -4.68
C PHE A 300 -5.91 -12.16 -5.89
N LYS A 301 -5.84 -13.40 -6.39
CA LYS A 301 -6.75 -13.87 -7.44
C LYS A 301 -8.20 -13.96 -6.97
N GLN A 302 -8.46 -14.29 -5.70
CA GLN A 302 -9.81 -14.29 -5.15
C GLN A 302 -10.35 -12.86 -4.99
N ALA A 303 -9.52 -11.92 -4.54
CA ALA A 303 -9.84 -10.50 -4.50
C ALA A 303 -10.18 -9.93 -5.88
N ALA A 304 -9.42 -10.30 -6.91
CA ALA A 304 -9.70 -9.90 -8.28
C ALA A 304 -11.08 -10.37 -8.79
N LYS A 305 -11.59 -11.52 -8.32
CA LYS A 305 -12.96 -11.94 -8.63
C LYS A 305 -14.01 -11.03 -7.99
N LEU A 306 -13.75 -10.50 -6.79
CA LEU A 306 -14.65 -9.52 -6.16
C LEU A 306 -14.65 -8.21 -6.97
N ILE A 307 -13.49 -7.76 -7.45
CA ILE A 307 -13.39 -6.60 -8.36
C ILE A 307 -14.26 -6.78 -9.61
N THR A 308 -14.19 -7.96 -10.25
CA THR A 308 -15.05 -8.29 -11.40
C THR A 308 -16.53 -8.37 -11.01
N ALA A 309 -16.87 -8.96 -9.85
CA ALA A 309 -18.24 -9.07 -9.37
C ALA A 309 -18.86 -7.69 -9.04
N LEU A 310 -18.07 -6.74 -8.56
CA LEU A 310 -18.44 -5.33 -8.34
C LEU A 310 -18.41 -4.48 -9.63
N ASN A 311 -18.33 -5.11 -10.80
CA ASN A 311 -18.36 -4.48 -12.13
C ASN A 311 -17.29 -3.39 -12.36
N PHE A 312 -16.16 -3.45 -11.64
CA PHE A 312 -15.01 -2.56 -11.92
C PHE A 312 -14.17 -3.04 -13.12
N GLY A 313 -14.52 -4.19 -13.71
CA GLY A 313 -13.80 -4.83 -14.81
C GLY A 313 -12.55 -5.59 -14.37
N GLU A 314 -11.94 -6.33 -15.29
CA GLU A 314 -10.86 -7.27 -14.98
C GLU A 314 -9.56 -6.60 -14.47
N MET A 315 -8.73 -7.37 -13.77
CA MET A 315 -7.37 -6.98 -13.37
C MET A 315 -6.37 -7.29 -14.48
N ASN A 316 -5.46 -6.36 -14.79
CA ASN A 316 -4.33 -6.62 -15.70
C ASN A 316 -3.55 -7.89 -15.27
N PRO A 317 -3.39 -8.91 -16.14
CA PRO A 317 -2.62 -10.12 -15.84
C PRO A 317 -1.19 -9.87 -15.34
N GLU A 318 -0.54 -8.80 -15.79
CA GLU A 318 0.84 -8.43 -15.40
C GLU A 318 0.99 -8.28 -13.89
N VAL A 319 -0.04 -7.79 -13.20
CA VAL A 319 -0.09 -7.65 -11.74
C VAL A 319 0.18 -8.99 -11.05
N PHE A 320 -0.29 -10.12 -11.61
CA PHE A 320 -0.09 -11.44 -11.02
C PHE A 320 1.22 -12.11 -11.42
N SER A 321 1.78 -11.79 -12.59
CA SER A 321 3.05 -12.37 -13.05
C SER A 321 4.29 -11.63 -12.55
N GLU A 322 4.17 -10.32 -12.26
CA GLU A 322 5.31 -9.48 -11.84
C GLU A 322 5.36 -9.20 -10.33
N SER A 323 4.28 -9.49 -9.59
CA SER A 323 4.23 -9.31 -8.12
C SER A 323 4.82 -10.51 -7.36
N ILE A 324 5.23 -10.29 -6.11
CA ILE A 324 5.85 -11.30 -5.25
C ILE A 324 4.92 -11.64 -4.09
N PHE A 325 4.51 -12.91 -4.03
CA PHE A 325 3.50 -13.41 -3.09
C PHE A 325 4.04 -14.38 -2.04
N ASN A 326 5.35 -14.38 -1.81
CA ASN A 326 6.03 -15.23 -0.84
C ASN A 326 7.18 -14.50 -0.11
N SER A 327 6.97 -13.22 0.19
CA SER A 327 7.91 -12.35 0.91
C SER A 327 7.41 -12.09 2.34
N THR A 328 7.67 -10.91 2.89
CA THR A 328 7.25 -10.45 4.23
C THR A 328 5.88 -9.76 4.16
N CYS A 329 5.15 -9.74 5.29
CA CYS A 329 3.90 -8.99 5.47
C CYS A 329 4.12 -7.83 6.47
N PRO A 330 3.33 -6.75 6.42
CA PRO A 330 2.18 -6.51 5.53
C PRO A 330 2.60 -6.22 4.07
N THR A 331 1.61 -6.22 3.19
CA THR A 331 1.75 -5.96 1.75
C THR A 331 2.32 -4.58 1.49
N THR A 332 3.40 -4.52 0.72
CA THR A 332 3.93 -3.28 0.15
C THR A 332 3.54 -3.20 -1.32
N LEU A 333 2.91 -2.10 -1.72
CA LEU A 333 2.64 -1.79 -3.13
C LEU A 333 3.73 -0.85 -3.67
N VAL A 334 4.14 -1.08 -4.93
CA VAL A 334 5.10 -0.24 -5.66
C VAL A 334 4.45 0.20 -6.97
N ASP A 335 4.34 1.51 -7.17
CA ASP A 335 3.75 2.14 -8.35
C ASP A 335 4.87 2.80 -9.18
N TRP A 336 4.95 2.51 -10.48
CA TRP A 336 5.90 3.16 -11.40
C TRP A 336 5.35 4.48 -11.98
N CYS A 337 4.19 4.95 -11.50
CA CYS A 337 3.48 6.15 -11.97
C CYS A 337 3.16 6.13 -13.48
N GLN A 338 3.09 4.92 -14.05
CA GLN A 338 2.78 4.66 -15.45
C GLN A 338 1.50 3.83 -15.55
N PRO A 339 0.72 3.96 -16.65
CA PRO A 339 -0.51 3.21 -16.83
C PRO A 339 -0.35 1.71 -16.55
N ASN A 340 -1.15 1.20 -15.60
CA ASN A 340 -1.23 -0.21 -15.21
C ASN A 340 0.04 -0.85 -14.63
N LYS A 341 1.10 -0.08 -14.34
CA LYS A 341 2.42 -0.59 -13.89
C LYS A 341 2.60 -0.49 -12.37
N MET A 342 1.80 -1.27 -11.64
CA MET A 342 1.84 -1.35 -10.17
C MET A 342 1.96 -2.81 -9.72
N ARG A 343 2.83 -3.08 -8.74
CA ARG A 343 3.15 -4.43 -8.26
C ARG A 343 3.02 -4.52 -6.73
N ALA A 344 2.80 -5.74 -6.23
CA ALA A 344 2.73 -6.05 -4.81
C ALA A 344 3.91 -6.91 -4.35
N VAL A 345 4.33 -6.71 -3.10
CA VAL A 345 5.22 -7.61 -2.35
C VAL A 345 4.49 -7.97 -1.06
N THR A 346 4.18 -9.25 -0.87
CA THR A 346 3.40 -9.76 0.28
C THR A 346 3.81 -11.18 0.65
N CYS A 347 3.41 -11.66 1.82
CA CYS A 347 3.66 -13.02 2.29
C CYS A 347 2.64 -14.04 1.75
N LYS A 348 2.99 -15.33 1.79
CA LYS A 348 2.08 -16.42 1.39
C LYS A 348 1.05 -16.76 2.49
N ASP A 349 1.25 -16.28 3.71
CA ASP A 349 0.63 -16.85 4.91
C ASP A 349 -0.90 -16.78 4.84
N VAL A 350 -1.56 -17.92 5.10
CA VAL A 350 -3.03 -18.03 5.03
C VAL A 350 -3.63 -17.59 6.36
N SER A 351 -4.33 -16.46 6.35
CA SER A 351 -5.07 -15.91 7.49
C SER A 351 -6.22 -15.03 7.01
N LEU A 352 -7.20 -14.79 7.88
CA LEU A 352 -8.32 -13.89 7.58
C LEU A 352 -7.85 -12.44 7.43
N ALA A 353 -6.87 -12.00 8.22
CA ALA A 353 -6.27 -10.67 8.11
C ALA A 353 -5.63 -10.44 6.73
N ASN A 354 -4.82 -11.40 6.26
CA ASN A 354 -4.17 -11.34 4.94
C ASN A 354 -5.19 -11.45 3.80
N TYR A 355 -6.30 -12.18 4.00
CA TYR A 355 -7.40 -12.25 3.04
C TYR A 355 -8.07 -10.89 2.84
N ILE A 356 -8.42 -10.19 3.93
CA ILE A 356 -9.01 -8.84 3.88
C ILE A 356 -8.01 -7.84 3.28
N GLU A 357 -6.75 -7.90 3.69
CA GLU A 357 -5.67 -7.05 3.18
C GLU A 357 -5.43 -7.25 1.67
N ALA A 358 -5.53 -8.47 1.15
CA ALA A 358 -5.44 -8.73 -0.29
C ALA A 358 -6.56 -8.04 -1.08
N HIS A 359 -7.78 -7.90 -0.52
CA HIS A 359 -8.87 -7.16 -1.17
C HIS A 359 -8.61 -5.65 -1.20
N GLU A 360 -8.10 -5.10 -0.09
CA GLU A 360 -7.67 -3.69 -0.03
C GLU A 360 -6.53 -3.40 -1.03
N ALA A 361 -5.51 -4.26 -1.06
CA ALA A 361 -4.35 -4.11 -1.94
C ALA A 361 -4.71 -4.23 -3.44
N VAL A 362 -5.55 -5.21 -3.79
CA VAL A 362 -6.04 -5.37 -5.17
C VAL A 362 -6.92 -4.18 -5.58
N MET A 363 -7.75 -3.65 -4.68
CA MET A 363 -8.55 -2.46 -4.98
C MET A 363 -7.67 -1.19 -5.10
N LYS A 364 -6.59 -1.04 -4.32
CA LYS A 364 -5.61 0.05 -4.50
C LYS A 364 -4.94 0.02 -5.88
N ILE A 365 -4.59 -1.18 -6.37
CA ILE A 365 -4.09 -1.38 -7.74
C ILE A 365 -5.19 -1.06 -8.75
N LYS A 366 -6.42 -1.53 -8.54
CA LYS A 366 -7.54 -1.28 -9.46
C LYS A 366 -7.93 0.19 -9.55
N TYR A 367 -7.93 0.93 -8.44
CA TYR A 367 -8.11 2.38 -8.41
C TYR A 367 -7.08 3.04 -9.33
N LYS A 368 -5.79 2.69 -9.18
CA LYS A 368 -4.72 3.17 -10.05
C LYS A 368 -4.93 2.78 -11.51
N GLN A 369 -5.57 1.65 -11.83
CA GLN A 369 -5.95 1.33 -13.22
C GLN A 369 -7.12 2.18 -13.73
N ILE A 370 -8.14 2.45 -12.91
CA ILE A 370 -9.33 3.23 -13.29
C ILE A 370 -8.99 4.72 -13.50
N ILE A 371 -8.21 5.33 -12.61
CA ILE A 371 -7.76 6.73 -12.75
C ILE A 371 -6.91 6.96 -14.02
N ASN A 372 -6.26 5.91 -14.53
CA ASN A 372 -5.50 5.95 -15.79
C ASN A 372 -6.40 5.96 -17.05
N LEU A 373 -7.70 5.67 -16.95
CA LEU A 373 -8.62 5.61 -18.10
C LEU A 373 -8.98 7.00 -18.65
N HIS A 374 -8.94 8.04 -17.81
CA HIS A 374 -9.29 9.40 -18.20
C HIS A 374 -8.07 10.18 -18.68
N SER A 375 -8.12 10.73 -19.91
CA SER A 375 -6.95 11.34 -20.57
C SER A 375 -6.37 12.56 -19.85
N ASN A 376 -7.21 13.31 -19.13
CA ASN A 376 -6.75 14.52 -18.42
C ASN A 376 -6.01 14.19 -17.12
N ASN A 377 -6.16 12.96 -16.61
CA ASN A 377 -5.38 12.51 -15.47
C ASN A 377 -3.98 12.17 -15.98
N THR A 378 -3.10 13.14 -15.90
CA THR A 378 -1.65 13.01 -16.10
C THR A 378 -0.96 12.68 -14.78
N TYR A 379 0.38 12.61 -14.73
CA TYR A 379 1.14 12.22 -13.53
C TYR A 379 0.67 12.93 -12.26
N ILE A 380 0.57 14.27 -12.28
CA ILE A 380 0.26 15.08 -11.09
C ILE A 380 -1.11 14.69 -10.53
N LEU A 381 -2.11 14.49 -11.39
CA LEU A 381 -3.47 14.18 -10.99
C LEU A 381 -3.70 12.69 -10.67
N ARG A 382 -2.70 11.83 -10.94
CA ARG A 382 -2.67 10.40 -10.53
C ARG A 382 -1.93 10.20 -9.20
N GLU A 383 -0.89 10.99 -8.96
CA GLU A 383 0.00 10.91 -7.79
C GLU A 383 -0.27 11.97 -6.71
N ALA A 384 -1.26 12.86 -6.94
CA ALA A 384 -1.82 13.76 -5.94
C ALA A 384 -2.30 13.11 -4.61
N PRO A 385 -2.87 11.88 -4.54
CA PRO A 385 -3.38 11.32 -3.28
C PRO A 385 -2.27 10.84 -2.35
N ARG A 386 -1.50 11.79 -1.82
CA ARG A 386 -0.46 11.55 -0.83
C ARG A 386 -1.06 10.96 0.44
N TYR A 387 -2.20 11.53 0.88
CA TYR A 387 -2.94 11.16 2.09
C TYR A 387 -4.47 11.31 1.91
N SER A 388 -4.97 11.11 0.68
CA SER A 388 -6.41 11.25 0.36
C SER A 388 -7.27 10.26 1.14
N ALA A 389 -8.29 10.76 1.85
CA ALA A 389 -9.25 9.90 2.54
C ALA A 389 -10.04 9.00 1.57
N ILE A 390 -10.39 9.49 0.37
CA ILE A 390 -11.07 8.68 -0.67
C ILE A 390 -10.17 7.54 -1.18
N TYR A 391 -8.86 7.77 -1.31
CA TYR A 391 -7.92 6.74 -1.76
C TYR A 391 -7.75 5.59 -0.74
N GLU A 392 -7.95 5.87 0.54
CA GLU A 392 -7.99 4.85 1.59
C GLU A 392 -9.40 4.24 1.74
N ALA A 393 -10.46 5.03 1.60
CA ALA A 393 -11.85 4.62 1.82
C ALA A 393 -12.38 3.63 0.78
N ILE A 394 -12.19 3.86 -0.52
CA ILE A 394 -12.72 2.96 -1.57
C ILE A 394 -12.09 1.56 -1.48
N PRO A 395 -10.76 1.41 -1.35
CA PRO A 395 -10.14 0.10 -1.09
C PRO A 395 -10.55 -0.51 0.25
N GLY A 396 -10.69 0.32 1.29
CA GLY A 396 -11.25 -0.11 2.57
C GLY A 396 -12.65 -0.72 2.38
N PHE A 397 -13.53 -0.07 1.62
CA PHE A 397 -14.90 -0.52 1.37
C PHE A 397 -14.93 -1.86 0.63
N THR A 398 -14.14 -2.02 -0.43
CA THR A 398 -13.98 -3.32 -1.10
C THR A 398 -13.44 -4.41 -0.16
N SER A 399 -12.54 -4.07 0.77
CA SER A 399 -12.06 -5.01 1.79
C SER A 399 -13.15 -5.39 2.80
N LEU A 400 -14.02 -4.46 3.19
CA LEU A 400 -15.18 -4.70 4.06
C LEU A 400 -16.19 -5.61 3.36
N LEU A 401 -16.46 -5.36 2.08
CA LEU A 401 -17.32 -6.21 1.25
C LEU A 401 -16.79 -7.64 1.08
N SER A 402 -15.49 -7.89 1.24
CA SER A 402 -14.95 -9.27 1.20
C SER A 402 -15.47 -10.17 2.32
N LEU A 403 -15.98 -9.57 3.41
CA LEU A 403 -16.64 -10.26 4.52
C LEU A 403 -18.17 -10.28 4.41
N ASN A 404 -18.76 -9.64 3.38
CA ASN A 404 -20.20 -9.68 3.18
C ASN A 404 -20.68 -11.14 2.93
N PRO A 405 -21.85 -11.56 3.44
CA PRO A 405 -22.32 -12.95 3.33
C PRO A 405 -22.36 -13.46 1.88
N HIS A 406 -22.82 -12.62 0.95
CA HIS A 406 -22.90 -12.94 -0.48
C HIS A 406 -21.52 -12.97 -1.15
N ALA A 407 -20.51 -12.27 -0.61
CA ALA A 407 -19.12 -12.38 -1.07
C ALA A 407 -18.46 -13.66 -0.53
N LEU A 408 -18.67 -13.99 0.75
CA LEU A 408 -18.21 -15.23 1.37
C LEU A 408 -18.81 -16.46 0.67
N HIS A 409 -20.09 -16.41 0.29
CA HIS A 409 -20.74 -17.46 -0.50
C HIS A 409 -20.13 -17.58 -1.91
N ARG A 410 -19.96 -16.49 -2.66
CA ARG A 410 -19.29 -16.49 -3.97
C ARG A 410 -17.82 -16.97 -3.91
N ALA A 411 -17.12 -16.75 -2.79
CA ALA A 411 -15.79 -17.31 -2.54
C ALA A 411 -15.82 -18.79 -2.10
N GLY A 412 -17.01 -19.32 -1.77
CA GLY A 412 -17.23 -20.62 -1.15
C GLY A 412 -16.52 -20.76 0.20
N LEU A 413 -16.48 -19.67 0.98
CA LEU A 413 -15.96 -19.62 2.35
C LEU A 413 -17.06 -19.88 3.38
N PHE A 414 -18.30 -19.44 3.10
CA PHE A 414 -19.45 -19.69 3.95
C PHE A 414 -20.75 -19.75 3.13
N PRO A 415 -21.61 -20.77 3.26
CA PRO A 415 -22.90 -20.82 2.56
C PRO A 415 -23.87 -19.74 3.05
N ILE A 416 -24.67 -19.16 2.15
CA ILE A 416 -25.60 -18.06 2.47
C ILE A 416 -26.85 -18.60 3.20
N GLU A 417 -27.22 -19.83 2.88
CA GLU A 417 -28.30 -20.59 3.50
C GLU A 417 -28.03 -20.76 5.00
N ILE A 418 -26.80 -21.20 5.35
CA ILE A 418 -26.33 -21.33 6.74
C ILE A 418 -26.23 -19.95 7.40
N PHE A 419 -25.85 -18.91 6.66
CA PHE A 419 -25.77 -17.56 7.19
C PHE A 419 -27.13 -17.08 7.70
N ASN A 420 -28.16 -17.26 6.89
CA ASN A 420 -29.49 -16.70 7.13
C ASN A 420 -30.24 -17.37 8.29
N TYR A 421 -29.90 -18.61 8.69
CA TYR A 421 -30.47 -19.25 9.89
C TYR A 421 -30.18 -18.48 11.19
N ASN A 422 -29.01 -17.84 11.29
CA ASN A 422 -28.67 -17.00 12.45
C ASN A 422 -27.94 -15.72 12.02
N GLN A 423 -28.63 -14.95 11.18
CA GLN A 423 -28.10 -13.79 10.46
C GLN A 423 -27.42 -12.78 11.40
N ASN A 424 -28.08 -12.37 12.49
CA ASN A 424 -27.55 -11.36 13.42
C ASN A 424 -26.34 -11.87 14.21
N PHE A 425 -26.35 -13.12 14.68
CA PHE A 425 -25.19 -13.71 15.35
C PHE A 425 -23.97 -13.81 14.41
N HIS A 426 -24.19 -14.23 13.17
CA HIS A 426 -23.12 -14.29 12.17
C HIS A 426 -22.58 -12.89 11.81
N ARG A 427 -23.46 -11.89 11.68
CA ARG A 427 -23.09 -10.47 11.50
C ARG A 427 -22.27 -9.94 12.68
N LEU A 428 -22.67 -10.22 13.92
CA LEU A 428 -21.91 -9.88 15.14
C LEU A 428 -20.48 -10.44 15.11
N VAL A 429 -20.29 -11.71 14.72
CA VAL A 429 -18.95 -12.31 14.61
C VAL A 429 -18.09 -11.61 13.54
N LEU A 430 -18.67 -11.27 12.38
CA LEU A 430 -17.98 -10.51 11.33
C LEU A 430 -17.67 -9.06 11.74
N GLN A 431 -18.56 -8.42 12.50
CA GLN A 431 -18.33 -7.12 13.11
C GLN A 431 -17.16 -7.19 14.10
N LEU A 432 -17.12 -8.19 15.00
CA LEU A 432 -16.00 -8.38 15.95
C LEU A 432 -14.66 -8.53 15.22
N ILE A 433 -14.59 -9.37 14.18
CA ILE A 433 -13.40 -9.55 13.33
C ILE A 433 -12.92 -8.20 12.77
N THR A 434 -13.85 -7.40 12.25
CA THR A 434 -13.53 -6.11 11.63
C THR A 434 -13.16 -5.05 12.67
N ALA A 435 -13.83 -5.04 13.83
CA ALA A 435 -13.57 -4.09 14.93
C ALA A 435 -12.17 -4.25 15.52
N LEU A 436 -11.68 -5.50 15.65
CA LEU A 436 -10.31 -5.79 16.08
C LEU A 436 -9.23 -5.30 15.10
N ARG A 437 -9.59 -5.05 13.84
CA ARG A 437 -8.71 -4.44 12.83
C ARG A 437 -8.79 -2.91 12.88
N ASP A 438 -9.99 -2.35 12.83
CA ASP A 438 -10.16 -0.95 12.44
C ASP A 438 -10.28 0.04 13.61
N LEU A 439 -10.88 -0.35 14.75
CA LEU A 439 -10.93 0.54 15.93
C LEU A 439 -9.53 0.77 16.55
N PRO A 440 -8.63 -0.24 16.63
CA PRO A 440 -7.23 -0.03 17.03
C PRO A 440 -6.43 0.85 16.05
N LYS A 441 -6.70 0.76 14.74
CA LYS A 441 -6.09 1.64 13.73
C LYS A 441 -6.52 3.08 13.93
N LEU A 442 -7.82 3.35 14.06
CA LEU A 442 -8.33 4.70 14.37
C LEU A 442 -7.67 5.28 15.62
N ASN A 443 -7.56 4.50 16.69
CA ASN A 443 -6.88 4.94 17.91
C ASN A 443 -5.38 5.22 17.69
N PHE A 444 -4.64 4.28 17.08
CA PHE A 444 -3.19 4.42 16.86
C PHE A 444 -2.86 5.60 15.94
N TYR A 445 -3.62 5.79 14.85
CA TYR A 445 -3.45 6.88 13.89
C TYR A 445 -3.61 8.25 14.54
N LEU A 446 -4.69 8.45 15.31
CA LEU A 446 -4.89 9.71 16.01
C LEU A 446 -3.88 9.87 17.16
N ALA A 447 -3.54 8.81 17.89
CA ALA A 447 -2.55 8.86 18.97
C ALA A 447 -1.16 9.28 18.47
N ALA A 448 -0.72 8.75 17.33
CA ALA A 448 0.57 9.04 16.72
C ALA A 448 0.65 10.49 16.19
N ASP A 449 -0.44 11.01 15.62
CA ASP A 449 -0.51 12.41 15.18
C ASP A 449 -0.57 13.37 16.38
N GLU A 450 -1.48 13.16 17.33
CA GLU A 450 -1.61 14.00 18.53
C GLU A 450 -0.34 14.03 19.39
N TRP A 451 0.33 12.89 19.59
CA TRP A 451 1.59 12.88 20.35
C TRP A 451 2.69 13.68 19.64
N ARG A 452 2.86 13.50 18.32
CA ARG A 452 3.85 14.26 17.52
C ARG A 452 3.55 15.75 17.55
N LEU A 453 2.29 16.16 17.42
CA LEU A 453 1.86 17.55 17.55
C LEU A 453 2.17 18.11 18.95
N ASN A 454 1.85 17.39 20.02
CA ASN A 454 2.15 17.81 21.40
C ASN A 454 3.65 17.94 21.69
N VAL A 455 4.50 17.07 21.13
CA VAL A 455 5.96 17.22 21.19
C VAL A 455 6.40 18.47 20.42
N LEU A 456 5.89 18.65 19.19
CA LEU A 456 6.32 19.73 18.30
C LEU A 456 5.73 21.11 18.61
N MET A 457 4.65 21.20 19.39
CA MET A 457 4.14 22.47 19.94
C MET A 457 4.81 22.86 21.25
N GLY A 458 5.56 21.95 21.88
CA GLY A 458 6.18 22.18 23.19
C GLY A 458 5.25 21.99 24.38
N SER A 459 4.07 21.38 24.18
CA SER A 459 3.16 20.96 25.26
C SER A 459 3.83 19.97 26.21
N ILE A 460 4.76 19.16 25.70
CA ILE A 460 5.56 18.20 26.46
C ILE A 460 6.92 18.84 26.80
N PRO A 461 7.30 18.99 28.09
CA PRO A 461 8.61 19.51 28.48
C PRO A 461 9.77 18.66 27.94
N TYR A 462 10.83 19.30 27.45
CA TYR A 462 11.96 18.62 26.77
C TYR A 462 12.50 17.39 27.54
N ALA A 463 12.73 17.53 28.84
CA ALA A 463 13.23 16.45 29.70
C ALA A 463 12.29 15.22 29.84
N LYS A 464 11.02 15.35 29.44
CA LYS A 464 10.03 14.26 29.42
C LYS A 464 9.82 13.64 28.05
N ILE A 465 10.22 14.30 26.96
CA ILE A 465 9.96 13.82 25.58
C ILE A 465 10.39 12.35 25.38
N PRO A 466 11.58 11.89 25.83
CA PRO A 466 12.03 10.50 25.61
C PRO A 466 11.21 9.41 26.32
N ARG A 467 10.30 9.78 27.23
CA ARG A 467 9.36 8.85 27.91
C ARG A 467 7.89 9.17 27.64
N SER A 468 7.64 10.17 26.80
CA SER A 468 6.29 10.72 26.64
C SER A 468 5.38 9.88 25.77
N TRP A 469 5.92 8.98 24.93
CA TRP A 469 5.11 8.13 24.06
C TRP A 469 4.42 7.02 24.85
N SER A 470 5.14 6.29 25.72
CA SER A 470 4.53 5.26 26.57
C SER A 470 3.49 5.84 27.53
N ASP A 471 3.81 6.97 28.18
CA ASP A 471 2.87 7.75 29.01
C ASP A 471 1.62 8.17 28.21
N PHE A 472 1.80 8.68 26.98
CA PHE A 472 0.69 9.11 26.13
C PHE A 472 -0.19 7.93 25.70
N ARG A 473 0.40 6.83 25.22
CA ARG A 473 -0.33 5.61 24.82
C ARG A 473 -1.09 4.97 25.98
N SER A 474 -0.50 4.96 27.17
CA SER A 474 -1.16 4.43 28.38
C SER A 474 -2.44 5.20 28.69
N ASN A 475 -2.41 6.54 28.60
CA ASN A 475 -3.57 7.39 28.91
C ASN A 475 -4.59 7.52 27.76
N PHE A 476 -4.14 7.62 26.50
CA PHE A 476 -5.00 7.84 25.33
C PHE A 476 -5.54 6.55 24.72
N SER A 477 -4.77 5.46 24.79
CA SER A 477 -5.06 4.19 24.12
C SER A 477 -5.37 3.04 25.08
N LEU A 478 -5.17 3.23 26.39
CA LEU A 478 -5.17 2.11 27.35
C LEU A 478 -4.17 1.02 26.93
N ILE A 479 -3.03 1.39 26.34
CA ILE A 479 -1.98 0.45 25.91
C ILE A 479 -0.66 0.83 26.56
N GLU A 480 -0.03 -0.13 27.25
CA GLU A 480 1.34 -0.01 27.73
C GLU A 480 2.30 -0.36 26.57
N SER A 481 2.82 0.68 25.92
CA SER A 481 3.83 0.61 24.85
C SER A 481 5.25 0.80 25.40
N SER A 482 6.27 0.43 24.61
CA SER A 482 7.63 0.93 24.86
C SER A 482 7.77 2.33 24.27
N ASP A 483 8.74 3.12 24.73
CA ASP A 483 8.92 4.50 24.22
C ASP A 483 9.35 4.58 22.75
N SER A 484 9.74 3.47 22.12
CA SER A 484 10.31 3.45 20.76
C SER A 484 9.50 2.66 19.73
N ASP A 485 8.47 1.90 20.11
CA ASP A 485 7.81 0.96 19.19
C ASP A 485 7.13 1.61 17.98
N PHE A 486 6.72 2.88 18.10
CA PHE A 486 6.22 3.66 16.96
C PHE A 486 7.22 3.77 15.79
N LEU A 487 8.53 3.62 16.04
CA LEU A 487 9.58 3.65 15.01
C LEU A 487 9.56 2.42 14.08
N GLY A 488 8.70 1.44 14.37
CA GLY A 488 8.42 0.33 13.47
C GLY A 488 7.59 0.71 12.24
N ASP A 489 6.89 1.84 12.28
CA ASP A 489 5.94 2.24 11.24
C ASP A 489 6.54 3.22 10.20
N PRO A 490 6.28 3.02 8.89
CA PRO A 490 6.79 3.87 7.82
C PRO A 490 6.28 5.33 7.86
N TYR A 491 5.06 5.59 8.30
CA TYR A 491 4.54 6.96 8.44
C TYR A 491 5.26 7.70 9.57
N MET A 492 5.62 7.03 10.66
CA MET A 492 6.39 7.64 11.75
C MET A 492 7.80 8.03 11.30
N VAL A 493 8.58 7.09 10.72
CA VAL A 493 9.98 7.34 10.35
C VAL A 493 10.15 8.30 9.16
N PHE A 494 9.09 8.54 8.39
CA PHE A 494 9.05 9.56 7.32
C PHE A 494 8.23 10.81 7.67
N ASN A 495 7.85 11.03 8.95
CA ASN A 495 7.05 12.18 9.42
C ASN A 495 5.70 12.40 8.69
N LYS A 496 5.14 11.35 8.10
CA LYS A 496 3.86 11.40 7.37
C LYS A 496 2.68 11.48 8.35
N PRO A 497 1.65 12.30 8.10
CA PRO A 497 0.44 12.33 8.92
C PRO A 497 -0.40 11.06 8.72
N PHE A 498 -1.02 10.54 9.79
CA PHE A 498 -1.97 9.43 9.69
C PHE A 498 -3.41 9.91 9.46
N ILE A 499 -3.71 11.19 9.67
CA ILE A 499 -5.06 11.77 9.59
C ILE A 499 -5.84 11.35 8.32
N GLY A 500 -5.19 11.27 7.16
CA GLY A 500 -5.81 10.80 5.91
C GLY A 500 -6.32 9.35 5.98
N LYS A 501 -5.55 8.45 6.61
CA LYS A 501 -5.96 7.06 6.88
C LYS A 501 -7.08 6.98 7.91
N PHE A 502 -7.02 7.82 8.97
CA PHE A 502 -8.09 7.90 9.97
C PHE A 502 -9.41 8.26 9.29
N LEU A 503 -9.43 9.35 8.53
CA LEU A 503 -10.62 9.83 7.81
C LEU A 503 -11.07 8.84 6.72
N GLY A 504 -10.14 8.14 6.07
CA GLY A 504 -10.45 7.07 5.12
C GLY A 504 -11.17 5.87 5.75
N ILE A 505 -10.81 5.48 6.98
CA ILE A 505 -11.55 4.43 7.72
C ILE A 505 -12.97 4.91 8.06
N ILE A 506 -13.16 6.18 8.42
CA ILE A 506 -14.52 6.73 8.67
C ILE A 506 -15.35 6.73 7.38
N LEU A 507 -14.80 7.31 6.31
CA LEU A 507 -15.49 7.42 5.03
C LEU A 507 -15.84 6.05 4.44
N LYS A 508 -14.99 5.03 4.62
CA LYS A 508 -15.31 3.63 4.27
C LYS A 508 -16.68 3.19 4.78
N TYR A 509 -16.99 3.49 6.04
CA TYR A 509 -18.26 3.09 6.65
C TYR A 509 -19.43 3.96 6.21
N GLN A 510 -19.22 5.25 5.91
CA GLN A 510 -20.24 6.08 5.26
C GLN A 510 -20.57 5.56 3.85
N ILE A 511 -19.58 5.15 3.06
CA ILE A 511 -19.79 4.50 1.75
C ILE A 511 -20.56 3.19 1.91
N TYR A 512 -20.21 2.38 2.93
CA TYR A 512 -20.96 1.16 3.20
C TYR A 512 -22.42 1.44 3.54
N LEU A 513 -22.68 2.38 4.46
CA LEU A 513 -24.02 2.79 4.85
C LEU A 513 -24.81 3.36 3.65
N SER A 514 -24.17 4.15 2.79
CA SER A 514 -24.87 4.76 1.64
C SER A 514 -25.39 3.72 0.65
N PHE A 515 -24.68 2.61 0.41
CA PHE A 515 -25.20 1.49 -0.40
C PHE A 515 -26.15 0.58 0.39
N ALA A 516 -25.96 0.41 1.69
CA ALA A 516 -26.82 -0.46 2.52
C ALA A 516 -28.23 0.14 2.69
N ASP A 517 -28.34 1.45 2.90
CA ASP A 517 -29.61 2.20 3.01
C ASP A 517 -30.48 2.13 1.74
N GLU A 518 -29.88 1.80 0.60
CA GLU A 518 -30.53 1.75 -0.71
C GLU A 518 -31.13 0.36 -1.03
N LEU A 519 -30.87 -0.65 -0.18
CA LEU A 519 -31.46 -1.98 -0.27
C LEU A 519 -32.93 -2.01 0.22
N MET A 520 -33.73 -2.96 -0.27
CA MET A 520 -35.10 -3.16 0.22
C MET A 520 -35.15 -4.03 1.47
N SER A 521 -34.18 -4.95 1.60
CA SER A 521 -33.97 -5.82 2.75
C SER A 521 -32.49 -5.94 3.09
N ASP A 522 -32.23 -6.10 4.38
CA ASP A 522 -30.93 -6.45 4.97
C ASP A 522 -30.34 -7.78 4.43
N ASP A 523 -31.19 -8.64 3.86
CA ASP A 523 -30.82 -9.91 3.21
C ASP A 523 -30.41 -9.74 1.74
N ASP A 524 -30.71 -8.61 1.10
CA ASP A 524 -30.47 -8.39 -0.32
C ASP A 524 -28.97 -8.44 -0.65
N ASP A 525 -28.67 -8.82 -1.89
CA ASP A 525 -27.28 -9.00 -2.34
C ASP A 525 -26.59 -7.66 -2.59
N LEU A 526 -26.04 -7.08 -1.51
CA LEU A 526 -25.27 -5.83 -1.54
C LEU A 526 -24.16 -5.84 -2.60
N ILE A 527 -23.53 -6.98 -2.90
CA ILE A 527 -22.49 -7.06 -3.92
C ILE A 527 -23.10 -6.86 -5.31
N GLN A 528 -24.24 -7.50 -5.58
CA GLN A 528 -25.01 -7.30 -6.80
C GLN A 528 -25.56 -5.88 -6.91
N TYR A 529 -26.03 -5.29 -5.81
CA TYR A 529 -26.54 -3.93 -5.78
C TYR A 529 -25.44 -2.90 -6.08
N VAL A 530 -24.28 -3.00 -5.41
CA VAL A 530 -23.10 -2.16 -5.69
C VAL A 530 -22.68 -2.35 -7.15
N SER A 531 -22.63 -3.58 -7.66
CA SER A 531 -22.29 -3.89 -9.07
C SER A 531 -23.17 -3.15 -10.09
N GLN A 532 -24.45 -2.95 -9.76
CA GLN A 532 -25.44 -2.25 -10.60
C GLN A 532 -25.41 -0.72 -10.45
N HIS A 533 -24.81 -0.20 -9.37
CA HIS A 533 -24.80 1.22 -9.02
C HIS A 533 -23.37 1.74 -8.74
N ASN A 534 -22.36 1.09 -9.34
CA ASN A 534 -20.95 1.41 -9.10
C ASN A 534 -20.47 2.67 -9.84
N ASP A 535 -21.29 3.24 -10.74
CA ASP A 535 -20.99 4.45 -11.52
C ASP A 535 -20.41 5.56 -10.62
N ARG A 536 -21.03 5.83 -9.46
CA ARG A 536 -20.54 6.85 -8.51
C ARG A 536 -19.12 6.59 -7.97
N LEU A 537 -18.71 5.32 -7.87
CA LEU A 537 -17.35 4.95 -7.47
C LEU A 537 -16.38 5.00 -8.68
N VAL A 538 -16.84 4.57 -9.86
CA VAL A 538 -16.04 4.58 -11.09
C VAL A 538 -15.75 6.01 -11.54
N ASP A 539 -16.76 6.88 -11.58
CA ASP A 539 -16.65 8.27 -12.02
C ASP A 539 -15.66 9.05 -11.16
N ILE A 540 -15.66 8.85 -9.85
CA ILE A 540 -14.76 9.56 -8.92
C ILE A 540 -13.33 9.01 -8.99
N MET A 541 -13.16 7.69 -9.16
CA MET A 541 -11.86 7.13 -9.51
C MET A 541 -11.34 7.64 -10.86
N MET A 542 -12.22 7.84 -11.86
CA MET A 542 -11.89 8.35 -13.19
C MET A 542 -11.67 9.86 -13.24
N GLN A 543 -12.37 10.66 -12.43
CA GLN A 543 -12.17 12.10 -12.27
C GLN A 543 -10.79 12.42 -11.67
N GLY A 544 -10.24 11.46 -10.92
CA GLY A 544 -8.95 11.58 -10.26
C GLY A 544 -8.91 12.80 -9.35
N TYR A 545 -7.74 13.42 -9.23
CA TYR A 545 -7.53 14.53 -8.29
C TYR A 545 -7.63 15.90 -8.96
N SER A 546 -8.49 16.00 -9.99
CA SER A 546 -8.81 17.26 -10.66
C SER A 546 -9.53 18.27 -9.75
N THR A 547 -10.23 17.79 -8.72
CA THR A 547 -10.80 18.56 -7.59
C THR A 547 -10.22 18.05 -6.27
N SER A 548 -10.60 18.66 -5.13
CA SER A 548 -10.27 18.12 -3.80
C SER A 548 -11.20 16.96 -3.44
N TRP A 549 -10.74 16.00 -2.63
CA TRP A 549 -11.58 14.84 -2.27
C TRP A 549 -12.83 15.18 -1.43
N PRO A 550 -12.86 16.24 -0.58
CA PRO A 550 -14.10 16.61 0.13
C PRO A 550 -15.23 17.04 -0.81
N GLU A 551 -14.92 17.66 -1.94
CA GLU A 551 -15.91 18.02 -2.97
C GLU A 551 -16.59 16.79 -3.57
N MET A 552 -15.90 15.65 -3.60
CA MET A 552 -16.39 14.39 -4.19
C MET A 552 -17.30 13.60 -3.22
N ILE A 553 -17.34 13.91 -1.92
CA ILE A 553 -18.07 13.11 -0.91
C ILE A 553 -19.55 12.92 -1.31
N SER A 554 -20.22 14.00 -1.70
CA SER A 554 -21.65 13.96 -2.07
C SER A 554 -21.90 13.02 -3.25
N ASP A 555 -20.98 13.00 -4.22
CA ASP A 555 -21.05 12.11 -5.37
C ASP A 555 -20.77 10.64 -4.93
N VAL A 556 -19.72 10.38 -4.11
CA VAL A 556 -19.40 9.01 -3.63
C VAL A 556 -20.60 8.41 -2.89
N LEU A 557 -21.26 9.20 -2.05
CA LEU A 557 -22.38 8.76 -1.21
C LEU A 557 -23.72 8.76 -1.96
N GLY A 558 -23.82 9.38 -3.14
CA GLY A 558 -25.10 9.59 -3.87
C GLY A 558 -26.14 10.42 -3.13
N LYS A 559 -25.73 11.12 -2.06
CA LYS A 559 -26.59 11.89 -1.14
C LYS A 559 -26.09 13.35 -1.09
N ARG A 560 -26.97 14.29 -0.75
CA ARG A 560 -26.60 15.71 -0.53
C ARG A 560 -25.92 15.92 0.83
N GLU A 561 -24.87 15.15 1.07
CA GLU A 561 -24.07 15.12 2.29
C GLU A 561 -22.62 15.44 1.91
N ASN A 562 -22.08 16.50 2.49
CA ASN A 562 -20.80 17.09 2.06
C ASN A 562 -19.71 16.97 3.14
N SER A 563 -19.92 16.12 4.15
CA SER A 563 -19.09 16.05 5.35
C SER A 563 -18.87 14.63 5.83
N LEU A 564 -17.76 14.41 6.53
CA LEU A 564 -17.53 13.15 7.23
C LEU A 564 -18.36 13.06 8.51
N GLU A 565 -19.03 11.93 8.69
CA GLU A 565 -19.87 11.60 9.83
C GLU A 565 -19.47 10.26 10.44
N TYR A 566 -19.71 10.10 11.75
CA TYR A 566 -19.43 8.85 12.48
C TYR A 566 -20.58 7.83 12.40
N THR A 567 -21.74 8.23 11.88
CA THR A 567 -22.98 7.44 11.82
C THR A 567 -22.76 6.10 11.14
N GLY A 568 -22.14 6.10 9.95
CA GLY A 568 -21.83 4.87 9.22
C GLY A 568 -21.03 3.83 10.02
N ILE A 569 -20.06 4.26 10.85
CA ILE A 569 -19.26 3.31 11.66
C ILE A 569 -20.01 2.86 12.92
N THR A 570 -20.78 3.73 13.58
CA THR A 570 -21.59 3.32 14.74
C THR A 570 -22.73 2.38 14.35
N ASP A 571 -23.38 2.64 13.22
CA ASP A 571 -24.52 1.86 12.75
C ASP A 571 -24.06 0.48 12.25
N TYR A 572 -22.90 0.41 11.56
CA TYR A 572 -22.27 -0.85 11.18
C TYR A 572 -21.94 -1.75 12.38
N TYR A 573 -21.54 -1.17 13.52
CA TYR A 573 -21.14 -1.92 14.72
C TYR A 573 -22.25 -2.11 15.77
N ARG A 574 -23.51 -1.78 15.46
CA ARG A 574 -24.62 -1.82 16.44
C ARG A 574 -24.76 -3.15 17.18
N LEU A 575 -24.74 -4.29 16.47
CA LEU A 575 -24.87 -5.61 17.10
C LEU A 575 -23.68 -5.92 18.03
N LEU A 576 -22.48 -5.51 17.63
CA LEU A 576 -21.27 -5.61 18.45
C LEU A 576 -21.32 -4.69 19.67
N ASP A 577 -21.82 -3.46 19.55
CA ASP A 577 -21.95 -2.54 20.69
C ASP A 577 -22.90 -3.11 21.76
N GLU A 578 -24.07 -3.60 21.32
CA GLU A 578 -25.05 -4.30 22.15
C GLU A 578 -24.45 -5.57 22.80
N TYR A 579 -23.69 -6.37 22.05
CA TYR A 579 -23.01 -7.56 22.60
C TYR A 579 -21.96 -7.19 23.66
N LEU A 580 -21.14 -6.16 23.39
CA LEU A 580 -20.09 -5.71 24.31
C LEU A 580 -20.66 -5.19 25.63
N ASP A 581 -21.77 -4.44 25.60
CA ASP A 581 -22.46 -4.01 26.81
C ASP A 581 -22.93 -5.20 27.65
N ASN A 582 -23.58 -6.20 27.03
CA ASN A 582 -24.05 -7.40 27.72
C ASN A 582 -22.90 -8.26 28.30
N GLN A 583 -21.70 -8.23 27.70
CA GLN A 583 -20.52 -8.93 28.24
C GLN A 583 -19.83 -8.18 29.39
N LEU A 584 -20.06 -6.87 29.54
CA LEU A 584 -19.41 -6.03 30.55
C LEU A 584 -20.34 -5.72 31.74
N GLU A 585 -21.64 -5.59 31.49
CA GLU A 585 -22.69 -5.31 32.49
C GLU A 585 -23.82 -6.34 32.33
N PRO A 586 -23.60 -7.64 32.65
CA PRO A 586 -24.60 -8.67 32.50
C PRO A 586 -25.80 -8.42 33.43
N SER A 587 -26.98 -8.19 32.85
CA SER A 587 -28.23 -8.07 33.59
C SER A 587 -28.70 -9.43 34.11
N ALA A 588 -29.44 -9.44 35.21
CA ALA A 588 -29.93 -10.67 35.84
C ALA A 588 -30.99 -11.42 35.01
N ASP A 589 -31.59 -10.75 34.02
CA ASP A 589 -32.67 -11.27 33.16
C ASP A 589 -32.20 -11.56 31.72
N ASN A 590 -30.89 -11.48 31.44
CA ASN A 590 -30.35 -11.67 30.09
C ASN A 590 -30.20 -13.16 29.73
N GLU A 591 -31.14 -13.69 28.95
CA GLU A 591 -30.81 -14.71 27.94
C GLU A 591 -29.74 -14.12 26.99
N GLU A 592 -28.82 -14.94 26.45
CA GLU A 592 -27.81 -14.41 25.51
C GLU A 592 -28.55 -13.82 24.30
N PRO A 593 -28.39 -12.53 23.96
CA PRO A 593 -29.32 -11.80 23.06
C PRO A 593 -29.30 -12.28 21.59
N TYR A 594 -28.44 -13.24 21.30
CA TYR A 594 -28.29 -13.91 20.02
C TYR A 594 -28.23 -15.42 20.28
N ASP A 595 -29.33 -15.96 20.82
CA ASP A 595 -29.43 -17.37 21.17
C ASP A 595 -29.07 -18.24 19.95
N TYR A 596 -28.08 -19.11 20.11
CA TYR A 596 -27.56 -19.89 18.99
C TYR A 596 -28.53 -21.01 18.69
N LEU A 597 -29.40 -20.79 17.69
CA LEU A 597 -30.23 -21.83 17.11
C LEU A 597 -29.32 -22.95 16.58
N GLU A 598 -29.19 -24.03 17.34
CA GLU A 598 -28.53 -25.25 16.88
C GLU A 598 -29.29 -25.77 15.65
N VAL A 599 -28.56 -25.87 14.54
CA VAL A 599 -29.06 -26.52 13.34
C VAL A 599 -29.04 -28.01 13.61
N GLU A 600 -30.22 -28.63 13.81
CA GLU A 600 -30.35 -30.09 13.74
C GLU A 600 -29.71 -30.57 12.44
N ASP A 601 -28.85 -31.60 12.53
CA ASP A 601 -27.98 -32.02 11.43
C ASP A 601 -28.75 -32.13 10.10
N PHE A 602 -28.41 -31.27 9.14
CA PHE A 602 -28.84 -31.47 7.76
C PHE A 602 -28.17 -32.73 7.25
N ASP A 603 -28.92 -33.84 7.29
CA ASP A 603 -28.64 -35.06 6.52
C ASP A 603 -28.60 -34.71 5.03
N VAL A 604 -27.45 -34.24 4.58
CA VAL A 604 -27.10 -34.21 3.16
C VAL A 604 -26.88 -35.67 2.78
N GLU A 605 -27.94 -36.31 2.27
CA GLU A 605 -27.82 -37.60 1.60
C GLU A 605 -26.64 -37.52 0.62
N PRO A 606 -25.60 -38.36 0.77
CA PRO A 606 -24.47 -38.32 -0.14
C PRO A 606 -24.96 -38.72 -1.53
N GLU A 607 -24.84 -37.83 -2.51
CA GLU A 607 -25.09 -38.17 -3.91
C GLU A 607 -24.28 -39.42 -4.28
N VAL A 608 -25.01 -40.53 -4.47
CA VAL A 608 -24.43 -41.81 -4.87
C VAL A 608 -23.95 -41.66 -6.31
N ASN A 609 -22.66 -41.32 -6.46
CA ASN A 609 -21.97 -41.47 -7.73
C ASN A 609 -21.93 -42.96 -8.07
N GLU A 610 -22.85 -43.39 -8.94
CA GLU A 610 -22.88 -44.76 -9.47
C GLU A 610 -21.56 -45.06 -10.21
N ILE A 611 -20.72 -45.89 -9.60
CA ILE A 611 -19.53 -46.44 -10.24
C ILE A 611 -20.00 -47.53 -11.22
N PRO A 612 -19.68 -47.45 -12.54
CA PRO A 612 -20.08 -48.48 -13.49
C PRO A 612 -19.46 -49.83 -13.14
N THR A 613 -20.32 -50.84 -12.95
CA THR A 613 -19.91 -52.22 -12.68
C THR A 613 -19.19 -52.85 -13.87
N ILE A 614 -18.00 -53.39 -13.62
CA ILE A 614 -17.29 -54.30 -14.53
C ILE A 614 -17.66 -55.74 -14.13
N PRO A 615 -17.99 -56.66 -15.05
CA PRO A 615 -18.44 -58.01 -14.69
C PRO A 615 -17.35 -58.88 -14.06
N GLU A 616 -17.72 -59.67 -13.05
CA GLU A 616 -16.86 -60.67 -12.43
C GLU A 616 -16.50 -61.82 -13.39
N THR A 617 -15.28 -62.34 -13.27
CA THR A 617 -15.01 -63.76 -13.55
C THR A 617 -14.23 -64.39 -12.40
N THR A 618 -14.87 -65.39 -11.81
CA THR A 618 -14.44 -66.43 -10.86
C THR A 618 -12.96 -66.86 -10.90
N GLU A 619 -12.32 -67.04 -9.73
CA GLU A 619 -11.91 -68.37 -9.20
C GLU A 619 -11.28 -68.34 -7.78
N LEU A 620 -11.12 -69.52 -7.17
CA LEU A 620 -10.92 -69.79 -5.73
C LEU A 620 -9.42 -69.90 -5.30
N PRO A 621 -9.10 -69.83 -3.98
CA PRO A 621 -7.71 -69.61 -3.50
C PRO A 621 -6.91 -70.90 -3.19
N GLN A 622 -5.58 -70.83 -3.37
CA GLN A 622 -4.61 -71.81 -2.82
C GLN A 622 -3.31 -71.14 -2.29
N LYS A 623 -2.49 -71.96 -1.62
CA LYS A 623 -1.47 -71.60 -0.61
C LYS A 623 0.00 -71.60 -1.13
N VAL A 624 0.78 -70.62 -0.64
CA VAL A 624 2.14 -70.74 -0.01
C VAL A 624 3.41 -71.03 -0.85
N GLU A 625 4.49 -70.30 -0.48
CA GLU A 625 5.94 -70.48 -0.80
C GLU A 625 6.39 -70.28 -2.27
N THR A 626 7.62 -69.87 -2.63
CA THR A 626 8.95 -69.88 -1.94
C THR A 626 9.84 -68.64 -2.27
N HIS A 627 11.08 -68.63 -1.75
CA HIS A 627 12.13 -67.58 -1.82
C HIS A 627 12.94 -67.46 -3.14
N GLU A 628 13.89 -66.50 -3.12
CA GLU A 628 15.04 -66.23 -4.02
C GLU A 628 14.72 -65.28 -5.21
N ASP A 629 15.52 -64.25 -5.52
CA ASP A 629 16.98 -64.12 -5.29
C ASP A 629 17.52 -62.69 -5.00
N LEU A 630 18.77 -62.67 -4.55
CA LEU A 630 19.82 -61.62 -4.44
C LEU A 630 19.74 -60.46 -5.49
N SER A 631 20.27 -59.24 -5.32
CA SER A 631 21.08 -58.53 -4.28
C SER A 631 20.76 -56.99 -4.35
N GLU A 632 21.40 -56.01 -3.68
CA GLU A 632 22.63 -55.99 -2.87
C GLU A 632 22.68 -54.90 -1.77
N ASN A 633 23.45 -55.24 -0.74
CA ASN A 633 24.19 -54.48 0.29
C ASN A 633 24.70 -53.05 -0.04
N VAL A 634 25.08 -52.15 0.90
CA VAL A 634 24.88 -51.90 2.35
C VAL A 634 25.96 -50.87 2.78
N ILE A 635 25.55 -49.78 3.44
CA ILE A 635 26.21 -49.08 4.58
C ILE A 635 27.72 -48.64 4.46
N ASN A 636 28.01 -47.35 4.70
CA ASN A 636 28.78 -47.03 5.94
C ASN A 636 28.61 -45.62 6.54
N THR A 637 28.82 -45.58 7.85
CA THR A 637 28.59 -44.51 8.83
C THR A 637 29.84 -44.26 9.68
N GLY A 638 29.96 -43.04 10.23
CA GLY A 638 30.91 -42.68 11.31
C GLY A 638 32.34 -42.35 10.85
N ASP A 639 33.11 -41.52 11.56
CA ASP A 639 32.78 -40.65 12.70
C ASP A 639 33.89 -39.58 12.91
N ASP A 640 33.69 -38.71 13.91
CA ASP A 640 34.71 -38.09 14.77
C ASP A 640 35.39 -36.70 14.51
N ILE A 641 35.11 -35.79 15.47
CA ILE A 641 36.03 -34.99 16.32
C ILE A 641 36.49 -33.55 15.92
N ASN A 642 35.90 -32.58 16.66
CA ASN A 642 36.47 -31.38 17.32
C ASN A 642 37.57 -30.50 16.67
N SER A 643 37.32 -29.17 16.54
CA SER A 643 37.64 -28.16 17.60
C SER A 643 37.85 -26.69 17.15
N LYS A 644 37.37 -25.77 18.02
CA LYS A 644 38.00 -24.48 18.47
C LYS A 644 38.17 -23.22 17.59
N PHE A 645 37.76 -22.09 18.22
CA PHE A 645 38.15 -20.66 18.03
C PHE A 645 37.74 -19.95 16.72
N GLY A 646 37.47 -18.63 16.72
CA GLY A 646 37.55 -17.62 17.80
C GLY A 646 36.78 -16.32 17.50
N ILE A 647 36.79 -15.39 18.47
CA ILE A 647 36.08 -14.08 18.48
C ILE A 647 37.04 -12.95 18.03
N GLU A 648 36.50 -11.72 17.86
CA GLU A 648 37.12 -10.39 17.65
C GLU A 648 37.07 -9.90 16.17
N THR A 649 36.31 -8.86 15.77
CA THR A 649 36.20 -7.43 16.16
C THR A 649 37.38 -6.53 15.75
N SER A 650 37.13 -5.60 14.81
CA SER A 650 37.13 -4.13 15.04
C SER A 650 37.65 -3.24 13.88
N THR A 651 37.20 -1.97 13.92
CA THR A 651 37.78 -0.74 13.33
C THR A 651 37.92 -0.56 11.80
N VAL A 652 36.93 0.18 11.27
CA VAL A 652 37.06 1.42 10.47
C VAL A 652 38.48 1.85 10.03
N GLY A 653 38.64 2.07 8.72
CA GLY A 653 39.71 2.88 8.15
C GLY A 653 39.19 3.73 6.98
N VAL A 654 39.12 5.06 7.17
CA VAL A 654 38.81 6.03 6.10
C VAL A 654 40.02 6.15 5.18
N LEU A 655 39.83 6.10 3.85
CA LEU A 655 40.87 6.45 2.88
C LEU A 655 40.33 7.36 1.79
N GLU A 656 40.90 8.57 1.74
CA GLU A 656 40.71 9.56 0.70
C GLU A 656 41.38 9.14 -0.62
N ILE A 657 40.83 9.60 -1.74
CA ILE A 657 41.39 9.34 -3.07
C ILE A 657 42.50 10.35 -3.37
N LYS A 658 43.73 9.87 -3.59
CA LYS A 658 44.79 10.60 -4.31
C LYS A 658 45.51 9.70 -5.31
N ASN A 659 45.82 10.31 -6.47
CA ASN A 659 46.23 9.63 -7.70
C ASN A 659 47.76 9.29 -7.76
N PRO A 660 48.22 8.50 -8.75
CA PRO A 660 49.27 7.50 -8.53
C PRO A 660 50.68 7.88 -9.03
N VAL A 661 51.68 7.09 -8.64
CA VAL A 661 53.01 7.03 -9.30
C VAL A 661 53.48 5.57 -9.54
N VAL A 662 53.47 5.20 -10.83
CA VAL A 662 54.34 4.29 -11.59
C VAL A 662 55.28 3.32 -10.83
N ALA A 663 55.12 2.02 -11.15
CA ALA A 663 56.23 1.07 -11.29
C ALA A 663 55.98 0.09 -12.46
N LYS A 664 56.98 -0.12 -13.32
CA LYS A 664 57.01 -1.13 -14.41
C LYS A 664 57.40 -2.50 -13.79
N ASP A 665 56.78 -3.64 -14.09
CA ASP A 665 56.37 -4.31 -15.36
C ASP A 665 57.39 -5.38 -15.79
N GLN A 666 56.92 -6.64 -15.89
CA GLN A 666 57.55 -7.73 -16.66
C GLN A 666 56.65 -8.99 -16.78
N ASN A 667 55.91 -9.09 -17.90
CA ASN A 667 55.56 -10.31 -18.67
C ASN A 667 54.73 -11.45 -18.02
N LYS A 668 53.77 -12.12 -18.70
CA LYS A 668 53.56 -12.36 -20.15
C LYS A 668 52.10 -12.24 -20.62
N ASP A 669 51.96 -12.06 -21.92
CA ASP A 669 50.75 -11.77 -22.70
C ASP A 669 49.76 -12.94 -22.92
N VAL A 670 48.46 -12.64 -22.81
CA VAL A 670 47.42 -13.07 -23.76
C VAL A 670 46.39 -11.94 -23.87
N ALA A 671 46.22 -11.33 -25.05
CA ALA A 671 45.28 -10.22 -25.26
C ALA A 671 44.18 -10.60 -26.29
N PRO A 672 42.88 -10.40 -25.99
CA PRO A 672 41.84 -10.38 -27.01
C PRO A 672 41.88 -9.06 -27.79
N LYS A 673 41.63 -9.10 -29.10
CA LYS A 673 41.57 -7.90 -29.95
C LYS A 673 40.25 -7.16 -29.74
N GLU A 674 40.29 -5.95 -29.21
CA GLU A 674 39.15 -5.04 -29.26
C GLU A 674 38.90 -4.59 -30.72
N ALA A 675 37.65 -4.66 -31.16
CA ALA A 675 37.24 -4.15 -32.47
C ALA A 675 37.12 -2.62 -32.40
N SER A 676 37.80 -1.92 -33.31
CA SER A 676 37.85 -0.46 -33.30
C SER A 676 36.46 0.17 -33.50
N TYR A 677 36.26 1.31 -32.85
CA TYR A 677 35.05 2.15 -32.85
C TYR A 677 34.43 2.38 -34.25
N ASN A 678 35.27 2.40 -35.30
CA ASN A 678 34.84 2.47 -36.70
C ASN A 678 33.84 1.37 -37.10
N LEU A 679 33.97 0.14 -36.60
CA LEU A 679 33.11 -0.97 -37.01
C LEU A 679 31.65 -0.76 -36.55
N TYR A 680 31.46 -0.31 -35.31
CA TYR A 680 30.14 -0.01 -34.77
C TYR A 680 29.45 1.16 -35.49
N TRP A 681 30.23 2.16 -35.92
CA TRP A 681 29.72 3.29 -36.71
C TRP A 681 29.19 2.84 -38.08
N TRP A 682 29.92 1.96 -38.78
CA TRP A 682 29.48 1.38 -40.04
C TRP A 682 28.27 0.44 -39.91
N ILE A 683 28.17 -0.32 -38.80
CA ILE A 683 26.97 -1.12 -38.48
C ILE A 683 25.76 -0.21 -38.28
N GLY A 684 25.90 0.91 -37.55
CA GLY A 684 24.82 1.89 -37.37
C GLY A 684 24.29 2.46 -38.69
N ILE A 685 25.20 2.81 -39.62
CA ILE A 685 24.83 3.28 -40.96
C ILE A 685 24.10 2.19 -41.76
N GLY A 686 24.57 0.94 -41.69
CA GLY A 686 23.92 -0.21 -42.35
C GLY A 686 22.48 -0.43 -41.87
N VAL A 687 22.24 -0.34 -40.56
CA VAL A 687 20.89 -0.46 -39.96
C VAL A 687 20.00 0.71 -40.39
N ALA A 688 20.50 1.95 -40.37
CA ALA A 688 19.74 3.13 -40.80
C ALA A 688 19.30 3.03 -42.27
N ILE A 689 20.18 2.58 -43.17
CA ILE A 689 19.87 2.36 -44.59
C ILE A 689 18.81 1.25 -44.74
N ALA A 690 18.92 0.15 -44.00
CA ALA A 690 17.93 -0.93 -44.04
C ALA A 690 16.53 -0.46 -43.63
N VAL A 691 16.42 0.35 -42.56
CA VAL A 691 15.14 0.93 -42.10
C VAL A 691 14.52 1.84 -43.18
N VAL A 692 15.33 2.68 -43.83
CA VAL A 692 14.85 3.55 -44.93
C VAL A 692 14.35 2.73 -46.13
N VAL A 693 15.05 1.66 -46.51
CA VAL A 693 14.60 0.77 -47.61
C VAL A 693 13.28 0.07 -47.25
N ILE A 694 13.11 -0.38 -46.01
CA ILE A 694 11.86 -1.00 -45.52
C ILE A 694 10.71 0.01 -45.56
N LEU A 695 10.92 1.25 -45.11
CA LEU A 695 9.90 2.32 -45.18
C LEU A 695 9.49 2.64 -46.62
N ILE A 696 10.45 2.74 -47.55
CA ILE A 696 10.17 2.95 -48.98
C ILE A 696 9.34 1.77 -49.54
N ALA A 697 9.67 0.53 -49.19
CA ALA A 697 8.92 -0.65 -49.61
C ALA A 697 7.48 -0.65 -49.07
N ILE A 698 7.26 -0.27 -47.81
CA ILE A 698 5.93 -0.13 -47.20
C ILE A 698 5.11 0.94 -47.93
N ILE A 699 5.69 2.12 -48.19
CA ILE A 699 5.03 3.22 -48.91
C ILE A 699 4.67 2.78 -50.34
N ALA A 700 5.57 2.12 -51.05
CA ALA A 700 5.31 1.58 -52.39
C ALA A 700 4.14 0.56 -52.38
N ARG A 701 4.13 -0.36 -51.41
CA ARG A 701 3.06 -1.37 -51.25
C ARG A 701 1.70 -0.72 -50.95
N LYS A 702 1.67 0.30 -50.09
CA LYS A 702 0.46 1.08 -49.78
C LYS A 702 -0.06 1.84 -51.02
N ARG A 703 0.84 2.44 -51.81
CA ARG A 703 0.49 3.15 -53.06
C ARG A 703 -0.05 2.19 -54.15
N GLN A 704 0.49 0.97 -54.24
CA GLN A 704 0.00 -0.05 -55.16
C GLN A 704 -1.38 -0.60 -54.74
N SER A 705 -1.61 -0.78 -53.43
CA SER A 705 -2.93 -1.13 -52.88
C SER A 705 -4.00 -0.09 -53.26
N HIS A 706 -3.70 1.19 -53.03
CA HIS A 706 -4.61 2.30 -53.35
C HIS A 706 -4.94 2.39 -54.85
N ARG A 707 -3.96 2.15 -55.75
CA ARG A 707 -4.24 2.04 -57.19
C ARG A 707 -5.20 0.89 -57.51
N LYS A 708 -5.02 -0.29 -56.92
CA LYS A 708 -5.93 -1.44 -57.13
C LYS A 708 -7.34 -1.18 -56.59
N GLN A 709 -7.50 -0.40 -55.52
CA GLN A 709 -8.82 0.02 -55.03
C GLN A 709 -9.50 1.01 -55.99
N LEU A 710 -8.78 2.00 -56.50
CA LEU A 710 -9.29 2.95 -57.50
C LEU A 710 -9.67 2.26 -58.83
N GLU A 711 -8.88 1.29 -59.28
CA GLU A 711 -9.20 0.48 -60.47
C GLU A 711 -10.44 -0.40 -60.27
N ARG A 712 -10.66 -0.93 -59.05
CA ARG A 712 -11.90 -1.65 -58.71
C ARG A 712 -13.12 -0.72 -58.71
N GLN A 713 -13.02 0.46 -58.09
CA GLN A 713 -14.11 1.46 -58.08
C GLN A 713 -14.49 1.94 -59.49
N ARG A 714 -13.52 2.07 -60.41
CA ARG A 714 -13.79 2.40 -61.82
C ARG A 714 -14.45 1.27 -62.62
N ARG A 715 -14.32 0.01 -62.20
CA ARG A 715 -15.00 -1.15 -62.80
C ARG A 715 -16.39 -1.42 -62.22
N THR A 716 -16.79 -0.72 -61.17
CA THR A 716 -18.13 -0.78 -60.57
C THR A 716 -18.97 0.47 -60.88
N THR A 717 -18.44 1.39 -61.70
CA THR A 717 -19.10 2.65 -62.10
C THR A 717 -19.18 2.84 -63.62
N ALA A 718 -18.83 1.78 -64.37
CA ALA A 718 -19.02 1.61 -65.81
C ALA A 718 -19.57 0.19 -66.05
#